data_AF-A0A6N2DXZ1-F1
#
_entry.id   AF-A0A6N2DXZ1-F1
#
_cell.length_a   1.000
_cell.length_b   1.000
_cell.length_c   1.000
_cell.angle_alpha   90.00
_cell.angle_beta   90.00
_cell.angle_gamma   90.00
#
_symmetry.space_group_name_H-M   'P 1'
#
loop_
_entity.id
_entity.type
_entity.pdbx_description
1 polymer ?
#
loop_
_entity_poly.entity_id
_entity_poly.type
_entity_poly.pdbx_seq_one_letter_code
_entity_poly.pdbx_strand_id
1 'polypeptide(L)'
;MTGPVHDLTTAESTSSEAGDVAFALIEEMEPTTFRLQILHASDLEGGVAAIDNAPNFAAIVEALEGLEDNSILLSAGDNWIPGPFYSAAADPAVRPTLQSVNSNLFGLPNDEIGTTLTNLRETGGRIDISIMNAIGFDASALGNHEFDLGTNAIADIIGTDIRGATVGDVRWLGAQFPYLSANLDFSADPALAGLVTDQVLPNTAFRSTPFDLAAAAAAPKIAPSTVIERDGEMIGVVGATTPILQTISSPGDTTVIGPTEDDMPALAAVLQPAIDDLLDQGLNKIILVTHLQQLQLEEALIQLLHGVDVVIAGGSDTLLADDEDVERGLRPGDEAEGPYPIVTQNADGDPALIVSTDGEYSYVGRLVVEFDADGLVLVDSLDINVSGAFATTDDGVAALWGDDDAFADGTKADLVRQLTTAVDTVVTEKDGNTFGETAVFLEGRRGEVRTQETNLGNLTADANLWLAREADPTVMVSIKNGGGIRDAIGTIVEVEPGVFEEVPPVANPRSGKEEGEVSQLDIENALRFNNGLTILTLTAEQLKEVIEHGVAASGPGLTPGRFPQVGGVSFSFDTDKPAGERVQSLGITDDDGRVIDVIVENGELVGEAGRPIRMVTLDFLANGGDGFQFKTFTDAAPDFANRQELKDLLADPDSDVFAEPGSEQFAMAQYFATFFADTPFDQPDTPVEDDVRIQNLAFREDAVLAGVEDLVLVGGAEDDVLIGAAGADLLTGGAGDDVLIGFGGDDRLIGGPGNDFLDGGAGDDILIAGPGNNVLIGGPGNDFLISGPGDNVFVFRPGMNTDTISGFRSGDILDVSAFGFASADEVLDLAEFNRGRTVITLDAEAGDEIVLIGVRQGMLTGNDFFLGGDSDGF
;
A
#
# COMPACT_ATOMS: atom_id res chain seq x y z
N MET A 1 9.29 -46.99 73.91
CA MET A 1 10.39 -46.96 74.90
C MET A 1 11.23 -48.23 74.72
N THR A 2 12.54 -48.08 74.50
CA THR A 2 13.67 -49.00 74.84
C THR A 2 13.57 -50.48 74.39
N GLY A 3 14.22 -50.99 73.33
CA GLY A 3 15.68 -51.24 73.10
C GLY A 3 16.03 -52.73 73.36
N PRO A 4 17.19 -53.35 72.98
CA PRO A 4 18.30 -52.94 72.10
C PRO A 4 18.93 -54.04 71.16
N VAL A 5 19.82 -53.55 70.29
CA VAL A 5 21.04 -54.03 69.56
C VAL A 5 21.75 -55.36 69.94
N HIS A 6 22.19 -56.19 68.95
CA HIS A 6 23.61 -56.52 68.57
C HIS A 6 23.82 -57.72 67.59
N ASP A 7 24.33 -57.38 66.40
CA ASP A 7 25.44 -57.93 65.57
C ASP A 7 26.06 -59.34 65.79
N LEU A 8 26.25 -60.12 64.70
CA LEU A 8 27.56 -60.59 64.16
C LEU A 8 27.47 -61.73 63.10
N THR A 9 27.98 -61.42 61.89
CA THR A 9 28.81 -62.20 60.93
C THR A 9 28.34 -63.49 60.21
N THR A 10 28.18 -63.35 58.89
CA THR A 10 28.66 -64.13 57.71
C THR A 10 28.79 -65.67 57.74
N ALA A 11 28.15 -66.34 56.77
CA ALA A 11 28.66 -67.56 56.13
C ALA A 11 28.09 -67.73 54.72
N GLU A 12 28.98 -67.88 53.73
CA GLU A 12 28.70 -68.44 52.40
C GLU A 12 28.38 -69.94 52.52
N SER A 13 27.50 -70.48 51.68
CA SER A 13 27.61 -71.87 51.25
C SER A 13 26.97 -72.11 49.88
N THR A 14 27.78 -72.62 48.97
CA THR A 14 27.47 -73.01 47.60
C THR A 14 26.87 -74.41 47.48
N SER A 15 26.16 -74.59 46.35
CA SER A 15 26.03 -75.80 45.51
C SER A 15 24.91 -76.81 45.79
N SER A 16 23.95 -76.84 44.86
CA SER A 16 23.58 -78.07 44.14
C SER A 16 22.92 -77.71 42.80
N GLU A 17 23.58 -78.00 41.69
CA GLU A 17 23.00 -77.97 40.34
C GLU A 17 22.81 -79.40 39.83
N ALA A 18 21.60 -79.69 39.36
CA ALA A 18 21.27 -80.76 38.44
C ALA A 18 20.59 -80.10 37.25
N GLY A 19 21.14 -80.34 36.05
CA GLY A 19 20.67 -79.75 34.82
C GLY A 19 19.39 -80.37 34.31
N ASP A 20 18.53 -79.52 33.77
CA ASP A 20 17.62 -79.85 32.68
C ASP A 20 17.62 -78.66 31.72
N VAL A 21 17.84 -78.95 30.44
CA VAL A 21 18.13 -77.96 29.38
C VAL A 21 16.80 -77.41 28.87
N ALA A 22 16.48 -76.16 29.20
CA ALA A 22 15.39 -75.42 28.57
C ALA A 22 15.96 -74.56 27.43
N PHE A 23 15.51 -74.83 26.21
CA PHE A 23 15.65 -73.92 25.08
C PHE A 23 14.91 -72.61 25.44
N ALA A 24 15.66 -71.51 25.57
CA ALA A 24 15.07 -70.18 25.60
C ALA A 24 14.61 -69.83 24.18
N LEU A 25 13.32 -69.60 24.01
CA LEU A 25 12.79 -68.78 22.93
C LEU A 25 13.42 -67.39 23.11
N ILE A 26 14.21 -66.96 22.13
CA ILE A 26 14.50 -65.55 21.95
C ILE A 26 13.19 -64.99 21.41
N GLU A 27 12.42 -64.28 22.25
CA GLU A 27 11.52 -63.25 21.74
C GLU A 27 12.44 -62.28 20.99
N GLU A 28 12.34 -62.27 19.67
CA GLU A 28 12.78 -61.10 18.90
C GLU A 28 11.99 -59.93 19.48
N MET A 29 12.68 -59.05 20.20
CA MET A 29 12.12 -57.74 20.50
C MET A 29 11.90 -57.09 19.14
N GLU A 30 10.64 -56.82 18.80
CA GLU A 30 10.29 -55.98 17.65
C GLU A 30 11.19 -54.73 17.70
N PRO A 31 11.78 -54.31 16.57
CA PRO A 31 12.56 -53.08 16.54
C PRO A 31 11.68 -51.95 17.07
N THR A 32 12.23 -51.15 17.97
CA THR A 32 11.56 -49.95 18.46
C THR A 32 11.45 -48.96 17.32
N THR A 33 10.22 -48.74 16.83
CA THR A 33 9.89 -47.73 15.82
C THR A 33 9.29 -46.51 16.50
N PHE A 34 9.43 -45.34 15.87
CA PHE A 34 8.79 -44.10 16.28
C PHE A 34 7.72 -43.71 15.27
N ARG A 35 6.46 -43.75 15.69
CA ARG A 35 5.31 -43.35 14.88
C ARG A 35 5.05 -41.86 15.04
N LEU A 36 4.99 -41.15 13.93
CA LEU A 36 4.77 -39.70 13.87
C LEU A 36 3.62 -39.37 12.92
N GLN A 37 2.72 -38.50 13.38
CA GLN A 37 1.76 -37.80 12.53
C GLN A 37 2.30 -36.40 12.22
N ILE A 38 2.41 -36.10 10.93
CA ILE A 38 2.74 -34.79 10.39
C ILE A 38 1.45 -34.28 9.76
N LEU A 39 0.80 -33.34 10.44
CA LEU A 39 -0.22 -32.51 9.83
C LEU A 39 0.48 -31.37 9.10
N HIS A 40 -0.01 -31.01 7.92
CA HIS A 40 0.57 -29.92 7.16
C HIS A 40 -0.46 -29.18 6.33
N ALA A 41 -0.07 -27.98 5.93
CA ALA A 41 -0.78 -27.16 4.98
C ALA A 41 0.23 -26.33 4.19
N SER A 42 -0.17 -25.98 2.98
CA SER A 42 0.56 -25.10 2.09
C SER A 42 -0.35 -23.94 1.71
N ASP A 43 0.23 -22.79 1.37
CA ASP A 43 -0.46 -21.69 0.72
C ASP A 43 -1.74 -21.26 1.45
N LEU A 44 -1.66 -21.05 2.77
CA LEU A 44 -2.85 -20.80 3.58
C LEU A 44 -3.62 -19.54 3.14
N GLU A 45 -2.90 -18.55 2.59
CA GLU A 45 -3.40 -17.39 1.85
C GLU A 45 -4.76 -16.91 2.34
N GLY A 46 -4.80 -16.27 3.52
CA GLY A 46 -6.05 -15.85 4.16
C GLY A 46 -6.91 -14.92 3.29
N GLY A 47 -7.66 -15.50 2.35
CA GLY A 47 -8.57 -14.87 1.41
C GLY A 47 -10.01 -14.94 1.88
N VAL A 48 -10.96 -14.67 0.98
CA VAL A 48 -12.38 -14.67 1.36
C VAL A 48 -12.93 -16.06 1.62
N ALA A 49 -12.40 -17.12 0.99
CA ALA A 49 -12.84 -18.48 1.28
C ALA A 49 -12.29 -18.99 2.61
N ALA A 50 -11.16 -18.43 3.09
CA ALA A 50 -10.62 -18.73 4.43
C ALA A 50 -11.64 -18.46 5.56
N ILE A 51 -12.64 -17.58 5.32
CA ILE A 51 -13.74 -17.32 6.27
C ILE A 51 -14.50 -18.60 6.64
N ASP A 52 -14.75 -19.45 5.64
CA ASP A 52 -15.45 -20.72 5.79
C ASP A 52 -14.48 -21.89 6.01
N ASN A 53 -13.33 -21.86 5.34
CA ASN A 53 -12.38 -22.98 5.32
C ASN A 53 -11.61 -23.09 6.63
N ALA A 54 -11.09 -21.98 7.18
CA ALA A 54 -10.22 -22.01 8.36
C ALA A 54 -10.89 -22.59 9.63
N PRO A 55 -12.17 -22.33 9.93
CA PRO A 55 -12.85 -22.98 11.06
C PRO A 55 -12.98 -24.50 10.88
N ASN A 56 -13.30 -24.96 9.67
CA ASN A 56 -13.38 -26.39 9.35
C ASN A 56 -11.98 -27.05 9.37
N PHE A 57 -10.96 -26.36 8.87
CA PHE A 57 -9.55 -26.76 8.98
C PHE A 57 -9.17 -26.98 10.45
N ALA A 58 -9.47 -26.01 11.32
CA ALA A 58 -9.17 -26.09 12.75
C ALA A 58 -9.89 -27.27 13.44
N ALA A 59 -11.15 -27.54 13.09
CA ALA A 59 -11.89 -28.70 13.56
C ALA A 59 -11.23 -30.02 13.15
N ILE A 60 -10.84 -30.14 11.87
CA ILE A 60 -10.19 -31.34 11.34
C ILE A 60 -8.84 -31.57 12.03
N VAL A 61 -8.00 -30.53 12.15
CA VAL A 61 -6.73 -30.61 12.88
C VAL A 61 -6.95 -31.12 14.30
N GLU A 62 -7.89 -30.54 15.05
CA GLU A 62 -8.15 -30.94 16.44
C GLU A 62 -8.58 -32.41 16.56
N ALA A 63 -9.44 -32.89 15.65
CA ALA A 63 -9.83 -34.30 15.63
C ALA A 63 -8.64 -35.22 15.31
N LEU A 64 -7.83 -34.88 14.30
CA LEU A 64 -6.70 -35.70 13.86
C LEU A 64 -5.58 -35.76 14.90
N GLU A 65 -5.28 -34.65 15.60
CA GLU A 65 -4.36 -34.66 16.74
C GLU A 65 -4.84 -35.58 17.87
N GLY A 66 -6.15 -35.72 18.05
CA GLY A 66 -6.73 -36.65 19.02
C GLY A 66 -6.57 -38.13 18.69
N LEU A 67 -6.13 -38.47 17.46
CA LEU A 67 -5.96 -39.85 17.00
C LEU A 67 -4.55 -40.41 17.18
N GLU A 68 -3.53 -39.56 17.32
CA GLU A 68 -2.12 -39.97 17.38
C GLU A 68 -1.40 -39.21 18.51
N ASP A 69 -0.68 -39.93 19.36
CA ASP A 69 0.00 -39.33 20.53
C ASP A 69 1.12 -38.35 20.11
N ASN A 70 1.77 -38.63 18.98
CA ASN A 70 2.87 -37.84 18.43
C ASN A 70 2.41 -37.12 17.17
N SER A 71 1.80 -35.94 17.33
CA SER A 71 1.38 -35.09 16.22
C SER A 71 2.16 -33.78 16.18
N ILE A 72 2.55 -33.35 14.99
CA ILE A 72 3.09 -32.02 14.71
C ILE A 72 2.27 -31.36 13.60
N LEU A 73 2.24 -30.02 13.57
CA LEU A 73 1.57 -29.25 12.52
C LEU A 73 2.52 -28.23 11.90
N LEU A 74 2.72 -28.31 10.58
CA LEU A 74 3.68 -27.47 9.86
C LEU A 74 3.00 -26.73 8.70
N SER A 75 3.46 -25.51 8.41
CA SER A 75 3.03 -24.76 7.22
C SER A 75 4.18 -24.59 6.23
N ALA A 76 3.87 -24.68 4.93
CA ALA A 76 4.82 -24.47 3.84
C ALA A 76 4.98 -22.99 3.43
N GLY A 77 4.39 -22.03 4.16
CA GLY A 77 4.50 -20.59 3.86
C GLY A 77 3.24 -20.00 3.26
N ASP A 78 3.31 -18.74 2.84
CA ASP A 78 2.20 -17.92 2.35
C ASP A 78 0.98 -17.99 3.27
N ASN A 79 1.23 -17.63 4.52
CA ASN A 79 0.26 -17.69 5.60
C ASN A 79 -0.77 -16.55 5.58
N TRP A 80 -0.50 -15.50 4.81
CA TRP A 80 -1.40 -14.39 4.53
C TRP A 80 -1.12 -13.84 3.14
N ILE A 81 -2.14 -13.23 2.55
CA ILE A 81 -2.04 -12.54 1.26
C ILE A 81 -2.79 -11.20 1.35
N PRO A 82 -2.32 -10.12 0.70
CA PRO A 82 -3.10 -8.89 0.58
C PRO A 82 -4.45 -9.17 -0.09
N GLY A 83 -5.53 -8.63 0.47
CA GLY A 83 -6.88 -8.84 -0.05
C GLY A 83 -7.97 -8.41 0.93
N PRO A 84 -9.25 -8.71 0.63
CA PRO A 84 -10.37 -8.28 1.47
C PRO A 84 -10.30 -8.80 2.91
N PHE A 85 -9.86 -10.04 3.12
CA PHE A 85 -9.72 -10.62 4.45
C PHE A 85 -8.58 -9.96 5.24
N TYR A 86 -7.37 -9.88 4.68
CA TYR A 86 -6.22 -9.17 5.28
C TYR A 86 -6.58 -7.72 5.63
N SER A 87 -7.31 -7.07 4.74
CA SER A 87 -7.74 -5.69 4.91
C SER A 87 -8.78 -5.53 6.03
N ALA A 88 -9.81 -6.36 6.03
CA ALA A 88 -10.81 -6.40 7.08
C ALA A 88 -10.21 -6.74 8.45
N ALA A 89 -9.14 -7.54 8.49
CA ALA A 89 -8.37 -7.81 9.70
C ALA A 89 -7.68 -6.57 10.29
N ALA A 90 -7.53 -5.48 9.52
CA ALA A 90 -7.04 -4.20 9.99
C ALA A 90 -8.15 -3.26 10.52
N ASP A 91 -9.43 -3.66 10.41
CA ASP A 91 -10.55 -2.81 10.81
C ASP A 91 -10.71 -2.75 12.34
N PRO A 92 -10.86 -1.57 12.96
CA PRO A 92 -11.08 -1.43 14.40
C PRO A 92 -12.26 -2.25 14.97
N ALA A 93 -13.24 -2.63 14.15
CA ALA A 93 -14.36 -3.49 14.50
C ALA A 93 -13.94 -4.92 14.86
N VAL A 94 -12.83 -5.45 14.32
CA VAL A 94 -12.35 -6.79 14.67
C VAL A 94 -11.64 -6.84 16.03
N ARG A 95 -11.21 -5.68 16.54
CA ARG A 95 -10.40 -5.56 17.77
C ARG A 95 -11.00 -6.26 18.99
N PRO A 96 -12.29 -6.13 19.33
CA PRO A 96 -12.86 -6.80 20.50
C PRO A 96 -12.75 -8.33 20.42
N THR A 97 -12.98 -8.90 19.24
CA THR A 97 -12.85 -10.34 18.99
C THR A 97 -11.40 -10.78 19.08
N LEU A 98 -10.48 -10.05 18.44
CA LEU A 98 -9.04 -10.30 18.53
C LEU A 98 -8.56 -10.37 19.99
N GLN A 99 -9.01 -9.43 20.83
CA GLN A 99 -8.69 -9.37 22.25
C GLN A 99 -9.27 -10.56 23.03
N SER A 100 -10.53 -10.91 22.78
CA SER A 100 -11.22 -12.03 23.42
C SER A 100 -10.55 -13.36 23.09
N VAL A 101 -10.35 -13.66 21.80
CA VAL A 101 -9.79 -14.94 21.35
C VAL A 101 -8.36 -15.12 21.84
N ASN A 102 -7.50 -14.10 21.72
CA ASN A 102 -6.13 -14.19 22.24
C ASN A 102 -6.10 -14.32 23.78
N SER A 103 -7.04 -13.69 24.50
CA SER A 103 -7.12 -13.87 25.96
C SER A 103 -7.53 -15.30 26.32
N ASN A 104 -8.49 -15.87 25.61
CA ASN A 104 -8.94 -17.26 25.78
C ASN A 104 -7.82 -18.26 25.46
N LEU A 105 -7.04 -18.03 24.40
CA LEU A 105 -5.90 -18.88 24.02
C LEU A 105 -4.90 -19.08 25.17
N PHE A 106 -4.68 -18.02 25.95
CA PHE A 106 -3.79 -18.07 27.12
C PHE A 106 -4.53 -18.27 28.45
N GLY A 107 -5.83 -18.60 28.44
CA GLY A 107 -6.61 -18.81 29.66
C GLY A 107 -6.67 -17.59 30.60
N LEU A 108 -6.59 -16.38 30.05
CA LEU A 108 -6.69 -15.13 30.80
C LEU A 108 -8.16 -14.80 31.12
N PRO A 109 -8.48 -14.23 32.29
CA PRO A 109 -9.84 -13.80 32.61
C PRO A 109 -10.28 -12.65 31.68
N ASN A 110 -11.53 -12.65 31.22
CA ASN A 110 -12.03 -11.68 30.24
C ASN A 110 -12.48 -10.32 30.83
N ASP A 111 -12.46 -10.14 32.15
CA ASP A 111 -13.10 -9.02 32.84
C ASP A 111 -12.24 -8.29 33.90
N GLU A 112 -10.93 -8.56 33.97
CA GLU A 112 -10.02 -7.96 34.97
C GLU A 112 -8.92 -7.09 34.32
N ILE A 113 -9.02 -5.78 34.55
CA ILE A 113 -8.07 -4.79 34.01
C ILE A 113 -6.65 -5.10 34.54
N GLY A 114 -5.71 -5.30 33.61
CA GLY A 114 -4.31 -5.58 33.90
C GLY A 114 -3.94 -7.07 33.89
N THR A 115 -4.91 -7.98 33.76
CA THR A 115 -4.70 -9.42 33.61
C THR A 115 -5.22 -9.99 32.29
N THR A 116 -5.90 -9.18 31.47
CA THR A 116 -6.40 -9.49 30.12
C THR A 116 -5.65 -8.69 29.04
N LEU A 117 -5.63 -9.19 27.80
CA LEU A 117 -5.02 -8.54 26.64
C LEU A 117 -5.89 -7.40 26.05
N THR A 118 -6.28 -6.43 26.89
CA THR A 118 -7.25 -5.36 26.52
C THR A 118 -6.73 -4.31 25.55
N ASN A 119 -5.42 -4.31 25.25
CA ASN A 119 -4.78 -3.31 24.41
C ASN A 119 -4.25 -3.88 23.09
N LEU A 120 -4.58 -5.14 22.75
CA LEU A 120 -4.23 -5.66 21.43
C LEU A 120 -4.81 -4.75 20.34
N ARG A 121 -4.00 -4.60 19.29
CA ARG A 121 -4.33 -3.81 18.11
C ARG A 121 -4.44 -4.72 16.90
N GLU A 122 -5.47 -4.47 16.14
CA GLU A 122 -5.67 -4.92 14.79
C GLU A 122 -4.62 -4.31 13.84
N THR A 123 -4.26 -5.07 12.83
CA THR A 123 -3.61 -4.69 11.58
C THR A 123 -3.78 -5.90 10.65
N GLY A 124 -3.60 -5.71 9.35
CA GLY A 124 -3.66 -6.84 8.43
C GLY A 124 -2.62 -7.90 8.80
N GLY A 125 -2.98 -9.18 8.64
CA GLY A 125 -2.16 -10.33 9.01
C GLY A 125 -2.28 -10.78 10.47
N ARG A 126 -2.80 -9.95 11.39
CA ARG A 126 -2.91 -10.35 12.81
C ARG A 126 -4.04 -11.32 13.09
N ILE A 127 -5.10 -11.30 12.29
CA ILE A 127 -6.15 -12.32 12.37
C ILE A 127 -5.58 -13.64 11.87
N ASP A 128 -4.85 -13.64 10.76
CA ASP A 128 -4.19 -14.81 10.16
C ASP A 128 -3.26 -15.49 11.20
N ILE A 129 -2.36 -14.72 11.81
CA ILE A 129 -1.49 -15.22 12.89
C ILE A 129 -2.30 -15.66 14.11
N SER A 130 -3.40 -15.00 14.45
CA SER A 130 -4.26 -15.44 15.57
C SER A 130 -4.96 -16.77 15.27
N ILE A 131 -5.37 -17.00 14.02
CA ILE A 131 -5.92 -18.28 13.54
C ILE A 131 -4.87 -19.37 13.69
N MET A 132 -3.66 -19.17 13.15
CA MET A 132 -2.59 -20.14 13.26
C MET A 132 -2.17 -20.40 14.71
N ASN A 133 -2.13 -19.36 15.55
CA ASN A 133 -1.86 -19.50 16.98
C ASN A 133 -2.95 -20.31 17.71
N ALA A 134 -4.22 -20.13 17.34
CA ALA A 134 -5.34 -20.89 17.89
C ALA A 134 -5.35 -22.35 17.41
N ILE A 135 -4.99 -22.59 16.15
CA ILE A 135 -4.82 -23.93 15.59
C ILE A 135 -3.61 -24.64 16.21
N GLY A 136 -2.54 -23.90 16.55
CA GLY A 136 -1.37 -24.44 17.23
C GLY A 136 -0.28 -24.98 16.30
N PHE A 137 0.01 -24.27 15.21
CA PHE A 137 1.16 -24.58 14.34
C PHE A 137 2.48 -24.68 15.13
N ASP A 138 3.31 -25.65 14.78
CA ASP A 138 4.62 -25.86 15.40
C ASP A 138 5.75 -25.08 14.71
N ALA A 139 5.65 -24.84 13.40
CA ALA A 139 6.55 -24.01 12.59
C ALA A 139 5.93 -23.70 11.22
N SER A 140 6.46 -22.70 10.52
CA SER A 140 6.10 -22.38 9.14
C SER A 140 7.33 -21.98 8.33
N ALA A 141 7.38 -22.27 7.03
CA ALA A 141 8.34 -21.62 6.13
C ALA A 141 7.99 -20.14 5.90
N LEU A 142 8.94 -19.36 5.37
CA LEU A 142 8.62 -18.09 4.71
C LEU A 142 8.38 -18.37 3.22
N GLY A 143 7.20 -18.03 2.72
CA GLY A 143 6.89 -17.97 1.30
C GLY A 143 7.09 -16.56 0.72
N ASN A 144 6.61 -16.33 -0.50
CA ASN A 144 6.74 -15.04 -1.18
C ASN A 144 5.70 -14.02 -0.71
N HIS A 145 4.44 -14.40 -0.51
CA HIS A 145 3.36 -13.47 -0.17
C HIS A 145 3.52 -12.85 1.23
N GLU A 146 4.33 -13.45 2.11
CA GLU A 146 4.79 -12.76 3.32
C GLU A 146 5.47 -11.41 3.03
N PHE A 147 6.18 -11.29 1.91
CA PHE A 147 6.99 -10.13 1.54
C PHE A 147 6.26 -9.08 0.69
N ASP A 148 5.01 -9.31 0.27
CA ASP A 148 4.33 -8.42 -0.68
C ASP A 148 4.18 -6.98 -0.17
N LEU A 149 3.90 -6.86 1.13
CA LEU A 149 3.76 -5.56 1.81
C LEU A 149 5.08 -5.07 2.42
N GLY A 150 6.17 -5.79 2.15
CA GLY A 150 7.52 -5.54 2.61
C GLY A 150 7.80 -5.95 4.05
N THR A 151 9.08 -5.89 4.43
CA THR A 151 9.60 -6.48 5.68
C THR A 151 9.13 -5.82 6.97
N ASN A 152 8.67 -4.56 6.91
CA ASN A 152 8.02 -3.91 8.06
C ASN A 152 6.67 -4.55 8.38
N ALA A 153 5.89 -4.95 7.37
CA ALA A 153 4.62 -5.61 7.58
C ALA A 153 4.83 -6.98 8.25
N ILE A 154 5.80 -7.76 7.76
CA ILE A 154 6.21 -9.03 8.42
C ILE A 154 6.54 -8.79 9.89
N ALA A 155 7.41 -7.82 10.19
CA ALA A 155 7.83 -7.52 11.56
C ALA A 155 6.62 -7.15 12.46
N ASP A 156 5.67 -6.36 11.94
CA ASP A 156 4.45 -5.96 12.65
C ASP A 156 3.45 -7.11 12.88
N ILE A 157 3.48 -8.13 12.01
CA ILE A 157 2.61 -9.31 12.02
C ILE A 157 3.18 -10.42 12.91
N ILE A 158 4.47 -10.78 12.77
CA ILE A 158 5.05 -11.93 13.50
C ILE A 158 5.78 -11.51 14.78
N GLY A 159 6.27 -10.27 14.85
CA GLY A 159 6.97 -9.71 16.01
C GLY A 159 6.05 -9.29 17.16
N THR A 160 6.64 -8.78 18.25
CA THR A 160 5.87 -8.30 19.42
C THR A 160 5.77 -6.77 19.47
N ASP A 161 4.62 -6.23 19.90
CA ASP A 161 4.46 -4.81 20.29
C ASP A 161 4.08 -4.75 21.79
N ILE A 162 5.10 -4.67 22.65
CA ILE A 162 4.94 -4.63 24.11
C ILE A 162 5.49 -3.28 24.61
N ARG A 163 4.60 -2.40 25.10
CA ARG A 163 4.97 -1.01 25.47
C ARG A 163 5.06 -0.75 26.97
N GLY A 164 5.14 -1.81 27.77
CA GLY A 164 5.17 -1.74 29.22
C GLY A 164 5.44 -3.08 29.88
N ALA A 165 5.08 -3.19 31.15
CA ALA A 165 5.44 -4.34 31.99
C ALA A 165 4.24 -5.14 32.48
N THR A 166 3.02 -4.77 32.05
CA THR A 166 1.78 -5.45 32.41
C THR A 166 1.10 -6.02 31.16
N VAL A 167 0.25 -7.04 31.34
CA VAL A 167 -0.49 -7.66 30.23
C VAL A 167 -1.35 -6.62 29.48
N GLY A 168 -1.87 -5.61 30.19
CA GLY A 168 -2.60 -4.50 29.57
C GLY A 168 -1.74 -3.55 28.72
N ASP A 169 -0.42 -3.63 28.79
CA ASP A 169 0.50 -2.85 27.95
C ASP A 169 0.84 -3.55 26.62
N VAL A 170 0.40 -4.81 26.46
CA VAL A 170 0.63 -5.62 25.27
C VAL A 170 -0.32 -5.17 24.16
N ARG A 171 0.25 -4.69 23.05
CA ARG A 171 -0.47 -4.38 21.82
C ARG A 171 -0.41 -5.51 20.80
N TRP A 172 0.60 -6.38 20.91
CA TRP A 172 0.73 -7.59 20.10
C TRP A 172 1.73 -8.59 20.68
N LEU A 173 1.42 -9.88 20.57
CA LEU A 173 2.29 -10.99 21.00
C LEU A 173 2.99 -11.71 19.84
N GLY A 174 2.60 -11.45 18.59
CA GLY A 174 3.22 -12.09 17.44
C GLY A 174 2.89 -13.57 17.29
N ALA A 175 3.61 -14.21 16.35
CA ALA A 175 3.50 -15.64 16.10
C ALA A 175 3.99 -16.45 17.32
N GLN A 176 3.33 -17.57 17.60
CA GLN A 176 3.69 -18.50 18.67
C GLN A 176 4.52 -19.70 18.17
N PHE A 177 5.06 -19.58 16.96
CA PHE A 177 5.87 -20.56 16.27
C PHE A 177 6.97 -19.84 15.46
N PRO A 178 8.09 -20.53 15.15
CA PRO A 178 9.11 -19.99 14.27
C PRO A 178 8.67 -19.95 12.81
N TYR A 179 9.04 -18.86 12.14
CA TYR A 179 9.18 -18.79 10.69
C TYR A 179 10.57 -19.28 10.29
N LEU A 180 10.65 -20.11 9.26
CA LEU A 180 11.86 -20.81 8.88
C LEU A 180 12.31 -20.47 7.46
N SER A 181 13.58 -20.08 7.32
CA SER A 181 14.24 -19.98 6.01
C SER A 181 15.76 -20.01 6.17
N ALA A 182 16.41 -21.03 5.62
CA ALA A 182 17.85 -21.22 5.68
C ALA A 182 18.60 -20.56 4.51
N ASN A 183 17.90 -20.11 3.47
CA ASN A 183 18.48 -19.48 2.28
C ASN A 183 18.14 -17.99 2.15
N LEU A 184 17.76 -17.32 3.24
CA LEU A 184 17.58 -15.87 3.30
C LEU A 184 18.55 -15.23 4.29
N ASP A 185 19.14 -14.09 3.92
CA ASP A 185 19.96 -13.23 4.76
C ASP A 185 19.17 -11.96 5.14
N PHE A 186 18.86 -11.87 6.43
CA PHE A 186 18.13 -10.76 7.04
C PHE A 186 19.05 -9.71 7.69
N SER A 187 20.37 -9.89 7.66
CA SER A 187 21.31 -9.12 8.49
C SER A 187 21.37 -7.63 8.14
N ALA A 188 21.05 -7.28 6.89
CA ALA A 188 20.96 -5.91 6.42
C ALA A 188 19.57 -5.29 6.67
N ASP A 189 18.54 -6.09 6.95
CA ASP A 189 17.16 -5.63 7.06
C ASP A 189 16.87 -5.05 8.45
N PRO A 190 16.61 -3.73 8.57
CA PRO A 190 16.42 -3.10 9.87
C PRO A 190 15.11 -3.49 10.57
N ALA A 191 14.13 -4.02 9.84
CA ALA A 191 12.86 -4.46 10.40
C ALA A 191 12.95 -5.89 10.95
N LEU A 192 13.64 -6.79 10.23
CA LEU A 192 13.66 -8.22 10.55
C LEU A 192 14.91 -8.69 11.29
N ALA A 193 16.06 -8.01 11.17
CA ALA A 193 17.31 -8.47 11.80
C ALA A 193 17.19 -8.69 13.32
N GLY A 194 16.33 -7.91 14.00
CA GLY A 194 16.08 -8.05 15.44
C GLY A 194 15.22 -9.26 15.84
N LEU A 195 14.58 -9.92 14.89
CA LEU A 195 13.71 -11.08 15.09
C LEU A 195 14.40 -12.41 14.76
N VAL A 196 15.63 -12.37 14.22
CA VAL A 196 16.32 -13.53 13.67
C VAL A 196 17.27 -14.14 14.70
N THR A 197 17.35 -15.47 14.72
CA THR A 197 18.37 -16.24 15.46
C THR A 197 19.07 -17.22 14.52
N ASP A 198 20.38 -17.35 14.68
CA ASP A 198 21.20 -18.38 14.01
C ASP A 198 21.31 -19.66 14.85
N GLN A 199 20.82 -19.65 16.09
CA GLN A 199 20.84 -20.81 16.98
C GLN A 199 19.72 -21.79 16.62
N VAL A 200 20.06 -23.08 16.62
CA VAL A 200 19.08 -24.17 16.66
C VAL A 200 18.40 -24.16 18.03
N LEU A 201 17.14 -23.75 18.05
CA LEU A 201 16.31 -23.67 19.26
C LEU A 201 15.10 -24.60 19.14
N PRO A 202 14.54 -25.08 20.27
CA PRO A 202 13.26 -25.76 20.23
C PRO A 202 12.16 -24.78 19.82
N ASN A 203 11.12 -25.25 19.12
CA ASN A 203 10.03 -24.38 18.64
C ASN A 203 9.34 -23.58 19.76
N THR A 204 9.30 -24.14 20.97
CA THR A 204 8.78 -23.46 22.17
C THR A 204 9.55 -22.20 22.58
N ALA A 205 10.80 -22.02 22.15
CA ALA A 205 11.61 -20.83 22.43
C ALA A 205 11.15 -19.58 21.65
N PHE A 206 10.37 -19.77 20.58
CA PHE A 206 9.84 -18.69 19.74
C PHE A 206 8.49 -18.16 20.26
N ARG A 207 7.90 -18.81 21.28
CA ARG A 207 6.62 -18.43 21.88
C ARG A 207 6.74 -17.14 22.70
N SER A 208 5.84 -16.21 22.46
CA SER A 208 5.73 -14.96 23.20
C SER A 208 4.44 -14.97 24.03
N THR A 209 4.54 -15.45 25.26
CA THR A 209 3.37 -15.61 26.16
C THR A 209 3.15 -14.37 27.04
N PRO A 210 1.92 -14.09 27.48
CA PRO A 210 1.63 -12.96 28.34
C PRO A 210 2.14 -13.12 29.79
N PHE A 211 2.68 -14.28 30.16
CA PHE A 211 3.10 -14.59 31.53
C PHE A 211 4.52 -14.14 31.87
N ASP A 212 5.36 -13.96 30.86
CA ASP A 212 6.71 -13.39 30.99
C ASP A 212 6.96 -12.45 29.80
N LEU A 213 6.59 -11.17 29.99
CA LEU A 213 6.69 -10.17 28.92
C LEU A 213 8.12 -9.83 28.55
N ALA A 214 9.09 -10.02 29.46
CA ALA A 214 10.49 -9.79 29.16
C ALA A 214 11.04 -10.90 28.25
N ALA A 215 10.69 -12.15 28.55
CA ALA A 215 10.99 -13.27 27.65
C ALA A 215 10.24 -13.13 26.32
N ALA A 216 8.95 -12.76 26.35
CA ALA A 216 8.14 -12.59 25.15
C ALA A 216 8.72 -11.53 24.19
N ALA A 217 9.18 -10.39 24.72
CA ALA A 217 9.80 -9.32 23.94
C ALA A 217 11.19 -9.69 23.37
N ALA A 218 11.85 -10.70 23.94
CA ALA A 218 13.16 -11.17 23.52
C ALA A 218 13.11 -12.45 22.67
N ALA A 219 11.92 -13.03 22.49
CA ALA A 219 11.75 -14.27 21.75
C ALA A 219 12.02 -14.01 20.24
N PRO A 220 12.94 -14.77 19.62
CA PRO A 220 13.12 -14.71 18.18
C PRO A 220 11.84 -15.19 17.47
N LYS A 221 11.71 -14.85 16.19
CA LYS A 221 10.61 -15.26 15.31
C LYS A 221 11.09 -15.96 14.05
N ILE A 222 12.31 -15.68 13.61
CA ILE A 222 12.86 -16.22 12.36
C ILE A 222 14.13 -17.03 12.66
N ALA A 223 14.28 -18.20 12.03
CA ALA A 223 15.47 -19.03 12.11
C ALA A 223 15.68 -19.85 10.82
N PRO A 224 16.89 -20.39 10.57
CA PRO A 224 17.09 -21.39 9.51
C PRO A 224 16.32 -22.69 9.78
N SER A 225 16.26 -23.08 11.05
CA SER A 225 15.72 -24.36 11.50
C SER A 225 15.25 -24.31 12.95
N THR A 226 14.44 -25.28 13.35
CA THR A 226 13.96 -25.48 14.73
C THR A 226 13.94 -26.97 15.09
N VAL A 227 13.74 -27.27 16.37
CA VAL A 227 13.56 -28.64 16.87
C VAL A 227 12.22 -28.79 17.57
N ILE A 228 11.53 -29.89 17.29
CA ILE A 228 10.27 -30.26 17.91
C ILE A 228 10.45 -31.58 18.68
N GLU A 229 10.05 -31.61 19.94
CA GLU A 229 10.12 -32.82 20.78
C GLU A 229 8.75 -33.49 20.89
N ARG A 230 8.71 -34.81 20.69
CA ARG A 230 7.52 -35.65 20.90
C ARG A 230 7.95 -36.99 21.51
N ASP A 231 7.41 -37.31 22.68
CA ASP A 231 7.72 -38.52 23.47
C ASP A 231 9.23 -38.79 23.63
N GLY A 232 10.03 -37.72 23.80
CA GLY A 232 11.48 -37.79 23.94
C GLY A 232 12.27 -37.92 22.63
N GLU A 233 11.62 -38.07 21.48
CA GLU A 233 12.24 -38.00 20.16
C GLU A 233 12.34 -36.55 19.66
N MET A 234 13.44 -36.23 18.99
CA MET A 234 13.75 -34.88 18.50
C MET A 234 13.64 -34.84 16.98
N ILE A 235 12.75 -33.99 16.48
CA ILE A 235 12.46 -33.83 15.05
C ILE A 235 13.01 -32.47 14.62
N GLY A 236 13.95 -32.47 13.67
CA GLY A 236 14.51 -31.27 13.08
C GLY A 236 13.61 -30.76 11.97
N VAL A 237 13.36 -29.44 11.92
CA VAL A 237 12.62 -28.81 10.83
C VAL A 237 13.46 -27.68 10.26
N VAL A 238 13.72 -27.71 8.95
CA VAL A 238 14.48 -26.70 8.20
C VAL A 238 13.55 -26.00 7.21
N GLY A 239 13.69 -24.69 7.04
CA GLY A 239 12.90 -23.93 6.08
C GLY A 239 13.68 -23.54 4.82
N ALA A 240 12.99 -23.44 3.69
CA ALA A 240 13.53 -22.85 2.46
C ALA A 240 12.48 -22.00 1.73
N THR A 241 12.91 -20.85 1.21
CA THR A 241 12.09 -19.92 0.43
C THR A 241 12.56 -19.90 -1.02
N THR A 242 11.67 -19.60 -1.97
CA THR A 242 11.99 -19.59 -3.40
C THR A 242 13.22 -18.72 -3.75
N PRO A 243 14.18 -19.21 -4.57
CA PRO A 243 15.33 -18.43 -5.03
C PRO A 243 14.98 -17.16 -5.82
N ILE A 244 13.80 -17.13 -6.44
CA ILE A 244 13.34 -16.00 -7.27
C ILE A 244 12.58 -14.93 -6.49
N LEU A 245 12.59 -14.96 -5.15
CA LEU A 245 11.82 -14.05 -4.26
C LEU A 245 11.90 -12.57 -4.66
N GLN A 246 13.09 -12.08 -5.02
CA GLN A 246 13.30 -10.67 -5.40
C GLN A 246 12.61 -10.27 -6.72
N THR A 247 12.20 -11.25 -7.52
CA THR A 247 11.51 -11.05 -8.80
C THR A 247 10.00 -11.04 -8.63
N ILE A 248 9.49 -11.78 -7.64
CA ILE A 248 8.05 -12.04 -7.48
C ILE A 248 7.43 -11.37 -6.25
N SER A 249 8.23 -10.76 -5.36
CA SER A 249 7.73 -10.05 -4.18
C SER A 249 8.66 -8.90 -3.76
N SER A 250 8.41 -8.29 -2.59
CA SER A 250 9.08 -7.08 -2.10
C SER A 250 9.95 -7.31 -0.85
N PRO A 251 11.05 -8.12 -0.93
CA PRO A 251 11.83 -8.51 0.25
C PRO A 251 12.70 -7.39 0.86
N GLY A 252 12.70 -6.19 0.28
CA GLY A 252 13.46 -5.05 0.81
C GLY A 252 14.96 -5.34 0.91
N ASP A 253 15.52 -5.17 2.11
CA ASP A 253 16.94 -5.41 2.39
C ASP A 253 17.23 -6.89 2.76
N THR A 254 16.20 -7.74 2.80
CA THR A 254 16.37 -9.20 2.91
C THR A 254 16.80 -9.76 1.56
N THR A 255 17.85 -10.58 1.54
CA THR A 255 18.44 -11.09 0.29
C THR A 255 18.49 -12.61 0.26
N VAL A 256 18.40 -13.18 -0.93
CA VAL A 256 18.55 -14.63 -1.13
C VAL A 256 20.03 -15.01 -1.03
N ILE A 257 20.34 -16.04 -0.24
CA ILE A 257 21.66 -16.66 -0.16
C ILE A 257 21.75 -17.70 -1.27
N GLY A 258 22.66 -17.52 -2.22
CA GLY A 258 22.89 -18.46 -3.31
C GLY A 258 22.30 -18.00 -4.63
N PRO A 259 21.63 -18.88 -5.40
CA PRO A 259 21.11 -18.52 -6.72
C PRO A 259 19.94 -17.55 -6.60
N THR A 260 19.79 -16.66 -7.59
CA THR A 260 18.61 -15.78 -7.76
C THR A 260 17.72 -16.27 -8.91
N GLU A 261 17.81 -17.58 -9.20
CA GLU A 261 17.10 -18.34 -10.22
C GLU A 261 16.91 -19.77 -9.71
N ASP A 262 16.02 -20.56 -10.31
CA ASP A 262 15.74 -21.93 -9.87
C ASP A 262 16.89 -22.90 -10.22
N ASP A 263 17.92 -22.92 -9.37
CA ASP A 263 19.06 -23.85 -9.41
C ASP A 263 19.08 -24.73 -8.15
N MET A 264 18.41 -25.88 -8.22
CA MET A 264 18.29 -26.81 -7.10
C MET A 264 19.64 -27.35 -6.58
N PRO A 265 20.64 -27.69 -7.42
CA PRO A 265 21.99 -28.01 -6.94
C PRO A 265 22.65 -26.89 -6.13
N ALA A 266 22.52 -25.63 -6.57
CA ALA A 266 23.07 -24.50 -5.82
C ALA A 266 22.29 -24.25 -4.51
N LEU A 267 20.96 -24.35 -4.54
CA LEU A 267 20.12 -24.24 -3.36
C LEU A 267 20.43 -25.36 -2.34
N ALA A 268 20.57 -26.60 -2.79
CA ALA A 268 20.95 -27.72 -1.92
C ALA A 268 22.25 -27.45 -1.17
N ALA A 269 23.25 -26.88 -1.84
CA ALA A 269 24.52 -26.50 -1.21
C ALA A 269 24.37 -25.38 -0.15
N VAL A 270 23.36 -24.51 -0.28
CA VAL A 270 23.04 -23.47 0.70
C VAL A 270 22.29 -24.04 1.91
N LEU A 271 21.37 -24.99 1.69
CA LEU A 271 20.55 -25.57 2.76
C LEU A 271 21.32 -26.62 3.58
N GLN A 272 22.22 -27.39 2.95
CA GLN A 272 22.91 -28.51 3.60
C GLN A 272 23.61 -28.14 4.93
N PRO A 273 24.29 -26.98 5.08
CA PRO A 273 24.88 -26.59 6.37
C PRO A 273 23.88 -26.49 7.53
N ALA A 274 22.64 -26.07 7.29
CA ALA A 274 21.61 -26.00 8.34
C ALA A 274 21.10 -27.41 8.72
N ILE A 275 21.00 -28.30 7.73
CA ILE A 275 20.68 -29.72 7.95
C ILE A 275 21.80 -30.42 8.74
N ASP A 276 23.04 -30.21 8.32
CA ASP A 276 24.22 -30.77 8.98
C ASP A 276 24.33 -30.34 10.45
N ASP A 277 23.95 -29.09 10.79
CA ASP A 277 23.96 -28.62 12.18
C ASP A 277 22.96 -29.37 13.08
N LEU A 278 21.83 -29.83 12.52
CA LEU A 278 20.88 -30.69 13.23
C LEU A 278 21.42 -32.11 13.37
N LEU A 279 22.00 -32.67 12.30
CA LEU A 279 22.60 -34.00 12.30
C LEU A 279 23.79 -34.10 13.28
N ASP A 280 24.64 -33.06 13.33
CA ASP A 280 25.77 -32.97 14.26
C ASP A 280 25.33 -32.88 15.73
N GLN A 281 24.11 -32.40 15.98
CA GLN A 281 23.46 -32.43 17.31
C GLN A 281 22.82 -33.78 17.64
N GLY A 282 22.88 -34.75 16.73
CA GLY A 282 22.40 -36.12 16.91
C GLY A 282 20.92 -36.32 16.57
N LEU A 283 20.29 -35.36 15.90
CA LEU A 283 18.95 -35.55 15.35
C LEU A 283 19.06 -36.45 14.11
N ASN A 284 18.06 -37.29 13.91
CA ASN A 284 18.03 -38.25 12.79
C ASN A 284 16.65 -38.33 12.11
N LYS A 285 15.79 -37.34 12.36
CA LYS A 285 14.48 -37.18 11.73
C LYS A 285 14.39 -35.74 11.26
N ILE A 286 14.59 -35.48 9.97
CA ILE A 286 14.69 -34.13 9.41
C ILE A 286 13.56 -33.93 8.41
N ILE A 287 12.77 -32.89 8.68
CA ILE A 287 11.70 -32.41 7.80
C ILE A 287 12.15 -31.10 7.18
N LEU A 288 11.93 -30.95 5.88
CA LEU A 288 12.12 -29.70 5.16
C LEU A 288 10.75 -29.11 4.83
N VAL A 289 10.48 -27.88 5.28
CA VAL A 289 9.31 -27.09 4.83
C VAL A 289 9.79 -26.10 3.77
N THR A 290 9.21 -26.16 2.58
CA THR A 290 9.67 -25.37 1.43
C THR A 290 8.55 -24.58 0.79
N HIS A 291 8.94 -23.46 0.18
CA HIS A 291 8.04 -22.63 -0.61
C HIS A 291 8.72 -22.29 -1.94
N LEU A 292 8.71 -23.21 -2.92
CA LEU A 292 9.51 -23.09 -4.15
C LEU A 292 8.69 -22.80 -5.41
N GLN A 293 7.40 -22.51 -5.31
CA GLN A 293 6.52 -22.14 -6.42
C GLN A 293 6.11 -23.28 -7.37
N GLN A 294 6.87 -24.38 -7.42
CA GLN A 294 6.57 -25.51 -8.31
C GLN A 294 7.02 -26.83 -7.69
N LEU A 295 6.09 -27.77 -7.48
CA LEU A 295 6.36 -29.10 -6.90
C LEU A 295 7.58 -29.85 -7.50
N GLN A 296 7.86 -29.66 -8.80
CA GLN A 296 8.99 -30.33 -9.45
C GLN A 296 10.35 -29.86 -8.93
N LEU A 297 10.42 -28.66 -8.33
CA LEU A 297 11.62 -28.14 -7.70
C LEU A 297 11.90 -28.89 -6.39
N GLU A 298 10.89 -29.16 -5.56
CA GLU A 298 11.00 -30.03 -4.39
C GLU A 298 11.40 -31.47 -4.74
N GLU A 299 10.80 -32.06 -5.79
CA GLU A 299 11.17 -33.39 -6.29
C GLU A 299 12.64 -33.48 -6.69
N ALA A 300 13.17 -32.41 -7.29
CA ALA A 300 14.57 -32.31 -7.68
C ALA A 300 15.48 -32.02 -6.48
N LEU A 301 15.06 -31.16 -5.55
CA LEU A 301 15.84 -30.72 -4.40
C LEU A 301 16.10 -31.86 -3.41
N ILE A 302 15.08 -32.66 -3.07
CA ILE A 302 15.21 -33.72 -2.06
C ILE A 302 16.29 -34.74 -2.41
N GLN A 303 16.46 -35.05 -3.71
CA GLN A 303 17.47 -35.98 -4.22
C GLN A 303 18.91 -35.47 -4.09
N LEU A 304 19.08 -34.19 -3.72
CA LEU A 304 20.37 -33.51 -3.60
C LEU A 304 20.76 -33.21 -2.15
N LEU A 305 19.85 -33.44 -1.20
CA LEU A 305 20.05 -33.19 0.22
C LEU A 305 20.35 -34.49 0.99
N HIS A 306 21.33 -34.45 1.87
CA HIS A 306 21.69 -35.55 2.75
C HIS A 306 20.90 -35.45 4.07
N GLY A 307 20.37 -36.58 4.55
CA GLY A 307 19.68 -36.69 5.83
C GLY A 307 18.27 -36.11 5.92
N VAL A 308 17.65 -35.67 4.81
CA VAL A 308 16.24 -35.22 4.77
C VAL A 308 15.32 -36.41 4.54
N ASP A 309 14.27 -36.51 5.35
CA ASP A 309 13.32 -37.63 5.34
C ASP A 309 11.97 -37.26 4.71
N VAL A 310 11.48 -36.04 4.97
CA VAL A 310 10.19 -35.56 4.49
C VAL A 310 10.33 -34.12 3.99
N VAL A 311 9.73 -33.83 2.83
CA VAL A 311 9.53 -32.47 2.31
C VAL A 311 8.05 -32.14 2.33
N ILE A 312 7.70 -30.98 2.88
CA ILE A 312 6.39 -30.36 2.76
C ILE A 312 6.55 -29.23 1.74
N ALA A 313 5.99 -29.43 0.55
CA ALA A 313 6.08 -28.52 -0.59
C ALA A 313 4.99 -27.45 -0.52
N GLY A 314 5.29 -26.25 -1.03
CA GLY A 314 4.35 -25.12 -1.07
C GLY A 314 4.71 -24.10 -2.14
N GLY A 315 3.79 -23.17 -2.38
CA GLY A 315 3.87 -22.12 -3.40
C GLY A 315 3.28 -22.52 -4.75
N SER A 316 2.80 -23.77 -4.90
CA SER A 316 2.31 -24.30 -6.17
C SER A 316 0.88 -24.80 -6.12
N ASP A 317 0.19 -24.65 -4.99
CA ASP A 317 -1.19 -25.11 -4.73
C ASP A 317 -1.44 -26.58 -5.08
N THR A 318 -0.39 -27.40 -5.12
CA THR A 318 -0.50 -28.72 -5.72
C THR A 318 -1.21 -29.69 -4.78
N LEU A 319 -2.38 -30.17 -5.22
CA LEU A 319 -3.15 -31.17 -4.48
C LEU A 319 -2.62 -32.58 -4.74
N LEU A 320 -1.81 -33.08 -3.81
CA LEU A 320 -1.48 -34.51 -3.76
C LEU A 320 -2.60 -35.26 -3.03
N ALA A 321 -3.18 -36.25 -3.70
CA ALA A 321 -4.25 -37.07 -3.16
C ALA A 321 -4.22 -38.46 -3.79
N ASP A 322 -4.71 -39.45 -3.06
CA ASP A 322 -4.76 -40.84 -3.50
C ASP A 322 -6.20 -41.33 -3.77
N ASP A 323 -6.35 -42.61 -4.14
CA ASP A 323 -7.65 -43.19 -4.47
C ASP A 323 -8.64 -43.15 -3.28
N GLU A 324 -8.16 -43.26 -2.04
CA GLU A 324 -9.00 -43.20 -0.84
C GLU A 324 -9.43 -41.77 -0.53
N ASP A 325 -8.56 -40.78 -0.74
CA ASP A 325 -8.93 -39.36 -0.61
C ASP A 325 -10.03 -38.97 -1.60
N VAL A 326 -9.92 -39.44 -2.85
CA VAL A 326 -10.95 -39.25 -3.88
C VAL A 326 -12.25 -39.96 -3.50
N GLU A 327 -12.19 -41.16 -2.92
CA GLU A 327 -13.39 -41.88 -2.43
C GLU A 327 -14.02 -41.19 -1.22
N ARG A 328 -13.21 -40.67 -0.30
CA ARG A 328 -13.65 -39.87 0.87
C ARG A 328 -14.32 -38.57 0.44
N GLY A 329 -13.87 -37.98 -0.66
CA GLY A 329 -14.45 -36.81 -1.30
C GLY A 329 -13.53 -35.60 -1.23
N LEU A 330 -12.93 -35.26 -2.38
CA LEU A 330 -12.30 -33.97 -2.62
C LEU A 330 -13.37 -32.86 -2.76
N ARG A 331 -12.95 -31.59 -2.68
CA ARG A 331 -13.88 -30.47 -2.88
C ARG A 331 -14.38 -30.43 -4.32
N PRO A 332 -15.57 -29.86 -4.56
CA PRO A 332 -16.15 -29.84 -5.90
C PRO A 332 -15.31 -29.03 -6.90
N GLY A 333 -14.69 -29.72 -7.85
CA GLY A 333 -13.88 -29.10 -8.91
C GLY A 333 -12.42 -29.53 -8.88
N ASP A 334 -11.95 -29.95 -7.71
CA ASP A 334 -10.56 -30.31 -7.48
C ASP A 334 -10.25 -31.70 -8.06
N GLU A 335 -9.04 -31.84 -8.59
CA GLU A 335 -8.51 -33.11 -9.09
C GLU A 335 -7.13 -33.36 -8.46
N ALA A 336 -6.83 -34.63 -8.17
CA ALA A 336 -5.51 -35.00 -7.67
C ALA A 336 -4.44 -34.83 -8.77
N GLU A 337 -3.37 -34.09 -8.47
CA GLU A 337 -2.28 -33.82 -9.40
C GLU A 337 -1.13 -34.84 -9.28
N GLY A 338 -1.11 -35.60 -8.18
CA GLY A 338 -0.15 -36.67 -7.93
C GLY A 338 -0.53 -37.51 -6.71
N PRO A 339 0.17 -38.64 -6.46
CA PRO A 339 -0.13 -39.51 -5.34
C PRO A 339 0.28 -38.88 -4.02
N TYR A 340 -0.48 -39.18 -2.95
CA TYR A 340 -0.12 -38.80 -1.59
C TYR A 340 0.38 -40.02 -0.78
N PRO A 341 1.56 -39.95 -0.13
CA PRO A 341 2.68 -39.06 -0.44
C PRO A 341 3.40 -39.50 -1.74
N ILE A 342 4.26 -38.64 -2.28
CA ILE A 342 5.25 -39.06 -3.29
C ILE A 342 6.40 -39.76 -2.55
N VAL A 343 6.66 -41.02 -2.91
CA VAL A 343 7.79 -41.80 -2.35
C VAL A 343 9.00 -41.70 -3.27
N THR A 344 10.13 -41.25 -2.73
CA THR A 344 11.38 -41.03 -3.46
C THR A 344 12.60 -41.41 -2.61
N GLN A 345 13.79 -40.92 -2.97
CA GLN A 345 15.03 -41.08 -2.21
C GLN A 345 15.75 -39.74 -2.06
N ASN A 346 16.43 -39.56 -0.93
CA ASN A 346 17.33 -38.43 -0.71
C ASN A 346 18.74 -38.69 -1.31
N ALA A 347 19.69 -37.78 -1.09
CA ALA A 347 21.05 -37.92 -1.64
C ALA A 347 21.85 -39.11 -1.09
N ASP A 348 21.45 -39.67 0.06
CA ASP A 348 22.05 -40.87 0.66
C ASP A 348 21.52 -42.17 0.02
N GLY A 349 20.44 -42.07 -0.77
CA GLY A 349 19.70 -43.22 -1.31
C GLY A 349 18.71 -43.81 -0.33
N ASP A 350 18.46 -43.13 0.80
CA ASP A 350 17.49 -43.51 1.81
C ASP A 350 16.07 -43.14 1.37
N PRO A 351 15.03 -43.88 1.79
CA PRO A 351 13.65 -43.54 1.45
C PRO A 351 13.26 -42.16 2.00
N ALA A 352 12.61 -41.35 1.17
CA ALA A 352 12.15 -40.03 1.54
C ALA A 352 10.76 -39.75 0.95
N LEU A 353 10.03 -38.80 1.53
CA LEU A 353 8.64 -38.51 1.19
C LEU A 353 8.46 -37.04 0.82
N ILE A 354 7.56 -36.76 -0.11
CA ILE A 354 7.09 -35.40 -0.42
C ILE A 354 5.58 -35.35 -0.26
N VAL A 355 5.09 -34.31 0.40
CA VAL A 355 3.67 -34.04 0.59
C VAL A 355 3.36 -32.58 0.24
N SER A 356 2.12 -32.33 -0.19
CA SER A 356 1.60 -31.02 -0.55
C SER A 356 0.08 -31.06 -0.41
N THR A 357 -0.53 -29.90 -0.23
CA THR A 357 -1.98 -29.69 -0.33
C THR A 357 -2.25 -28.44 -1.16
N ASP A 358 -3.49 -28.30 -1.62
CA ASP A 358 -4.01 -27.05 -2.17
C ASP A 358 -4.13 -25.96 -1.06
N GLY A 359 -4.18 -24.70 -1.48
CA GLY A 359 -4.10 -23.50 -0.65
C GLY A 359 -5.42 -23.08 0.02
N GLU A 360 -5.47 -21.85 0.54
CA GLU A 360 -6.63 -21.18 1.16
C GLU A 360 -7.34 -22.01 2.26
N TYR A 361 -6.57 -22.71 3.09
CA TYR A 361 -7.08 -23.65 4.12
C TYR A 361 -7.98 -24.77 3.56
N SER A 362 -7.92 -25.07 2.26
CA SER A 362 -8.85 -25.98 1.58
C SER A 362 -8.70 -27.45 1.97
N TYR A 363 -7.51 -27.87 2.40
CA TYR A 363 -7.23 -29.21 2.90
C TYR A 363 -6.33 -29.19 4.14
N VAL A 364 -6.51 -30.18 5.02
CA VAL A 364 -5.50 -30.58 6.01
C VAL A 364 -4.75 -31.79 5.45
N GLY A 365 -3.46 -31.63 5.17
CA GLY A 365 -2.60 -32.75 4.80
C GLY A 365 -2.25 -33.58 6.02
N ARG A 366 -2.37 -34.91 5.94
CA ARG A 366 -2.04 -35.82 7.03
C ARG A 366 -1.09 -36.91 6.55
N LEU A 367 0.13 -36.93 7.06
CA LEU A 367 1.08 -38.01 6.84
C LEU A 367 1.31 -38.74 8.17
N VAL A 368 1.02 -40.03 8.23
CA VAL A 368 1.36 -40.87 9.38
C VAL A 368 2.37 -41.93 8.94
N VAL A 369 3.55 -41.89 9.56
CA VAL A 369 4.70 -42.69 9.15
C VAL A 369 5.50 -43.17 10.36
N GLU A 370 6.15 -44.32 10.23
CA GLU A 370 7.08 -44.84 11.22
C GLU A 370 8.54 -44.65 10.79
N PHE A 371 9.37 -44.30 11.76
CA PHE A 371 10.82 -44.23 11.64
C PHE A 371 11.45 -45.38 12.42
N ASP A 372 12.52 -45.96 11.89
CA ASP A 372 13.32 -46.93 12.64
C ASP A 372 14.25 -46.26 13.67
N ALA A 373 15.06 -47.07 14.37
CA ALA A 373 15.97 -46.59 15.40
C ALA A 373 17.11 -45.71 14.85
N ASP A 374 17.45 -45.85 13.57
CA ASP A 374 18.46 -45.02 12.90
C ASP A 374 17.82 -43.74 12.33
N GLY A 375 16.48 -43.64 12.34
CA GLY A 375 15.73 -42.48 11.88
C GLY A 375 15.26 -42.59 10.43
N LEU A 376 15.37 -43.77 9.81
CA LEU A 376 14.96 -43.97 8.42
C LEU A 376 13.44 -44.20 8.31
N VAL A 377 12.85 -43.62 7.27
CA VAL A 377 11.44 -43.81 6.92
C VAL A 377 11.15 -45.27 6.57
N LEU A 378 10.17 -45.86 7.24
CA LEU A 378 9.63 -47.18 6.93
C LEU A 378 8.47 -47.05 5.93
N VAL A 379 8.75 -47.12 4.63
CA VAL A 379 7.74 -46.97 3.56
C VAL A 379 6.57 -47.97 3.70
N ASP A 380 6.84 -49.18 4.19
CA ASP A 380 5.80 -50.20 4.42
C ASP A 380 4.83 -49.84 5.58
N SER A 381 5.12 -48.79 6.36
CA SER A 381 4.23 -48.26 7.41
C SER A 381 3.16 -47.30 6.88
N LEU A 382 3.29 -46.83 5.64
CA LEU A 382 2.33 -45.92 5.02
C LEU A 382 1.00 -46.64 4.78
N ASP A 383 -0.08 -46.04 5.27
CA ASP A 383 -1.45 -46.53 5.09
C ASP A 383 -2.31 -45.44 4.45
N ILE A 384 -2.78 -45.73 3.24
CA ILE A 384 -3.66 -44.89 2.42
C ILE A 384 -5.01 -44.60 3.09
N ASN A 385 -5.44 -45.46 4.03
CA ASN A 385 -6.68 -45.23 4.79
C ASN A 385 -6.48 -44.27 5.97
N VAL A 386 -5.22 -43.89 6.25
CA VAL A 386 -4.83 -43.07 7.40
C VAL A 386 -4.23 -41.76 6.93
N SER A 387 -3.27 -41.82 6.01
CA SER A 387 -2.61 -40.65 5.42
C SER A 387 -3.35 -40.19 4.17
N GLY A 388 -3.33 -38.89 3.88
CA GLY A 388 -4.01 -38.30 2.73
C GLY A 388 -4.40 -36.84 2.94
N ALA A 389 -5.09 -36.25 1.96
CA ALA A 389 -5.60 -34.88 2.00
C ALA A 389 -7.05 -34.81 2.50
N PHE A 390 -7.31 -34.13 3.62
CA PHE A 390 -8.64 -34.03 4.23
C PHE A 390 -9.30 -32.69 3.85
N ALA A 391 -10.32 -32.74 3.01
CA ALA A 391 -11.06 -31.55 2.56
C ALA A 391 -11.73 -30.81 3.74
N THR A 392 -11.52 -29.50 3.83
CA THR A 392 -12.08 -28.64 4.89
C THR A 392 -13.51 -28.21 4.58
N THR A 393 -14.40 -29.19 4.62
CA THR A 393 -15.84 -29.02 4.40
C THR A 393 -16.64 -29.45 5.63
N ASP A 394 -17.91 -29.06 5.71
CA ASP A 394 -18.80 -29.52 6.78
C ASP A 394 -18.90 -31.05 6.83
N ASP A 395 -18.91 -31.70 5.67
CA ASP A 395 -18.92 -33.17 5.56
C ASP A 395 -17.60 -33.78 6.06
N GLY A 396 -16.45 -33.13 5.77
CA GLY A 396 -15.14 -33.52 6.28
C GLY A 396 -15.04 -33.41 7.80
N VAL A 397 -15.58 -32.34 8.38
CA VAL A 397 -15.69 -32.18 9.85
C VAL A 397 -16.58 -33.27 10.43
N ALA A 398 -17.77 -33.47 9.87
CA ALA A 398 -18.72 -34.48 10.35
C ALA A 398 -18.16 -35.92 10.26
N ALA A 399 -17.32 -36.21 9.26
CA ALA A 399 -16.69 -37.52 9.11
C ALA A 399 -15.73 -37.85 10.27
N LEU A 400 -15.05 -36.85 10.84
CA LEU A 400 -14.09 -37.04 11.94
C LEU A 400 -14.73 -36.88 13.32
N TRP A 401 -15.65 -35.93 13.49
CA TRP A 401 -16.28 -35.63 14.78
C TRP A 401 -17.55 -36.44 15.04
N GLY A 402 -18.20 -36.97 14.00
CA GLY A 402 -19.47 -37.68 14.13
C GLY A 402 -20.58 -36.79 14.70
N ASP A 403 -21.12 -37.17 15.85
CA ASP A 403 -22.20 -36.42 16.54
C ASP A 403 -21.66 -35.39 17.56
N ASP A 404 -20.34 -35.35 17.81
CA ASP A 404 -19.73 -34.39 18.73
C ASP A 404 -19.66 -32.98 18.11
N ASP A 405 -19.80 -31.95 18.95
CA ASP A 405 -19.81 -30.55 18.49
C ASP A 405 -18.38 -30.01 18.33
N ALA A 406 -17.88 -30.04 17.10
CA ALA A 406 -16.58 -29.50 16.72
C ALA A 406 -16.40 -28.02 17.07
N PHE A 407 -17.51 -27.27 17.20
CA PHE A 407 -17.53 -25.83 17.43
C PHE A 407 -18.06 -25.45 18.82
N ALA A 408 -17.96 -26.38 19.78
CA ALA A 408 -18.26 -26.09 21.17
C ALA A 408 -17.31 -25.02 21.74
N ASP A 409 -17.80 -24.21 22.68
CA ASP A 409 -17.03 -23.12 23.29
C ASP A 409 -15.62 -23.57 23.73
N GLY A 410 -14.60 -22.94 23.16
CA GLY A 410 -13.19 -23.17 23.50
C GLY A 410 -12.47 -24.25 22.71
N THR A 411 -13.11 -24.92 21.75
CA THR A 411 -12.40 -25.73 20.73
C THR A 411 -11.58 -24.83 19.82
N LYS A 412 -10.61 -25.39 19.10
CA LYS A 412 -9.82 -24.65 18.10
C LYS A 412 -10.73 -24.05 17.04
N ALA A 413 -11.70 -24.84 16.57
CA ALA A 413 -12.66 -24.40 15.55
C ALA A 413 -13.56 -23.26 16.02
N ASP A 414 -13.99 -23.25 17.29
CA ASP A 414 -14.77 -22.15 17.84
C ASP A 414 -13.97 -20.84 17.90
N LEU A 415 -12.72 -20.89 18.37
CA LEU A 415 -11.85 -19.71 18.41
C LEU A 415 -11.59 -19.15 17.01
N VAL A 416 -11.30 -20.01 16.04
CA VAL A 416 -11.09 -19.62 14.64
C VAL A 416 -12.37 -19.05 14.03
N ARG A 417 -13.53 -19.70 14.26
CA ARG A 417 -14.82 -19.21 13.78
C ARG A 417 -15.15 -17.82 14.33
N GLN A 418 -14.82 -17.53 15.59
CA GLN A 418 -15.01 -16.18 16.15
C GLN A 418 -14.20 -15.15 15.37
N LEU A 419 -12.92 -15.42 15.09
CA LEU A 419 -12.04 -14.55 14.32
C LEU A 419 -12.57 -14.34 12.89
N THR A 420 -12.90 -15.41 12.18
CA THR A 420 -13.36 -15.33 10.79
C THR A 420 -14.73 -14.67 10.67
N THR A 421 -15.62 -14.86 11.65
CA THR A 421 -16.93 -14.17 11.70
C THR A 421 -16.77 -12.66 11.88
N ALA A 422 -15.77 -12.22 12.66
CA ALA A 422 -15.48 -10.80 12.83
C ALA A 422 -14.99 -10.18 11.51
N VAL A 423 -14.13 -10.89 10.77
CA VAL A 423 -13.69 -10.49 9.43
C VAL A 423 -14.86 -10.47 8.44
N ASP A 424 -15.67 -11.53 8.41
CA ASP A 424 -16.85 -11.65 7.55
C ASP A 424 -17.83 -10.49 7.70
N THR A 425 -18.04 -10.04 8.95
CA THR A 425 -18.90 -8.89 9.23
C THR A 425 -18.40 -7.64 8.51
N VAL A 426 -17.10 -7.37 8.56
CA VAL A 426 -16.47 -6.21 7.91
C VAL A 426 -16.49 -6.37 6.39
N VAL A 427 -16.10 -7.53 5.88
CA VAL A 427 -16.11 -7.83 4.43
C VAL A 427 -17.52 -7.64 3.88
N THR A 428 -18.53 -8.26 4.49
CA THR A 428 -19.90 -8.19 4.00
C THR A 428 -20.48 -6.76 4.08
N GLU A 429 -20.16 -6.00 5.12
CA GLU A 429 -20.69 -4.64 5.29
C GLU A 429 -20.02 -3.61 4.37
N LYS A 430 -18.69 -3.66 4.23
CA LYS A 430 -17.92 -2.63 3.54
C LYS A 430 -17.56 -2.98 2.11
N ASP A 431 -17.31 -4.24 1.82
CA ASP A 431 -16.94 -4.64 0.46
C ASP A 431 -18.14 -4.62 -0.49
N GLY A 432 -19.36 -4.77 0.03
CA GLY A 432 -20.60 -4.64 -0.77
C GLY A 432 -21.08 -3.18 -0.96
N ASN A 433 -20.40 -2.21 -0.35
CA ASN A 433 -20.73 -0.78 -0.51
C ASN A 433 -19.87 -0.19 -1.64
N THR A 434 -20.36 -0.19 -2.87
CA THR A 434 -19.59 0.15 -4.08
C THR A 434 -19.88 1.57 -4.58
N PHE A 435 -18.86 2.20 -5.17
CA PHE A 435 -18.92 3.61 -5.62
C PHE A 435 -18.70 3.79 -7.11
N GLY A 436 -18.39 2.74 -7.88
CA GLY A 436 -18.10 2.81 -9.31
C GLY A 436 -17.16 1.68 -9.71
N GLU A 437 -16.66 1.68 -10.94
CA GLU A 437 -15.90 0.56 -11.49
C GLU A 437 -14.54 0.99 -12.06
N THR A 438 -13.58 0.08 -12.03
CA THR A 438 -12.31 0.14 -12.77
C THR A 438 -12.15 -1.13 -13.60
N ALA A 439 -11.71 -0.99 -14.85
CA ALA A 439 -11.36 -2.09 -15.74
C ALA A 439 -9.89 -2.50 -15.62
N VAL A 440 -9.11 -1.79 -14.79
CA VAL A 440 -7.67 -1.99 -14.62
C VAL A 440 -7.30 -2.05 -13.13
N PHE A 441 -6.15 -2.65 -12.85
CA PHE A 441 -5.49 -2.55 -11.55
C PHE A 441 -5.08 -1.10 -11.27
N LEU A 442 -5.31 -0.62 -10.05
CA LEU A 442 -4.94 0.72 -9.61
C LEU A 442 -3.71 0.65 -8.71
N GLU A 443 -2.58 1.09 -9.22
CA GLU A 443 -1.25 0.93 -8.65
C GLU A 443 -1.02 1.87 -7.45
N GLY A 444 -1.02 1.29 -6.24
CA GLY A 444 -0.77 1.97 -4.97
C GLY A 444 0.36 1.38 -4.13
N ARG A 445 1.11 0.41 -4.68
CA ARG A 445 2.23 -0.25 -4.00
C ARG A 445 3.32 0.77 -3.71
N ARG A 446 3.93 0.63 -2.54
CA ARG A 446 4.95 1.53 -2.01
C ARG A 446 6.14 1.73 -2.96
N GLY A 447 6.51 0.69 -3.70
CA GLY A 447 7.63 0.70 -4.66
C GLY A 447 7.43 1.72 -5.78
N GLU A 448 6.19 1.84 -6.26
CA GLU A 448 5.82 2.65 -7.42
C GLU A 448 5.31 4.03 -6.98
N VAL A 449 4.26 4.08 -6.14
CA VAL A 449 3.57 5.35 -5.79
C VAL A 449 4.45 6.37 -5.06
N ARG A 450 5.64 5.97 -4.61
CA ARG A 450 6.63 6.82 -3.93
C ARG A 450 7.87 7.15 -4.77
N THR A 451 7.90 6.72 -6.02
CA THR A 451 9.09 6.83 -6.88
C THR A 451 8.76 7.32 -8.29
N GLN A 452 7.53 7.11 -8.75
CA GLN A 452 7.07 7.47 -10.09
C GLN A 452 5.57 7.83 -10.12
N GLU A 453 5.08 8.19 -11.30
CA GLU A 453 3.65 8.36 -11.54
C GLU A 453 2.93 7.02 -11.35
N THR A 454 1.73 7.04 -10.74
CA THR A 454 0.85 5.87 -10.80
C THR A 454 -0.57 6.28 -11.14
N ASN A 455 -1.32 5.39 -11.77
CA ASN A 455 -2.71 5.66 -12.13
C ASN A 455 -3.59 5.95 -10.89
N LEU A 456 -3.40 5.24 -9.77
CA LEU A 456 -4.09 5.55 -8.51
C LEU A 456 -3.62 6.87 -7.89
N GLY A 457 -2.33 7.19 -8.02
CA GLY A 457 -1.75 8.48 -7.64
C GLY A 457 -2.46 9.64 -8.34
N ASN A 458 -2.56 9.55 -9.67
CA ASN A 458 -3.29 10.49 -10.51
C ASN A 458 -4.76 10.58 -10.11
N LEU A 459 -5.44 9.44 -10.04
CA LEU A 459 -6.87 9.35 -9.78
C LEU A 459 -7.27 9.97 -8.44
N THR A 460 -6.49 9.71 -7.39
CA THR A 460 -6.76 10.27 -6.07
C THR A 460 -6.38 11.75 -5.95
N ALA A 461 -5.40 12.23 -6.75
CA ALA A 461 -5.10 13.66 -6.83
C ALA A 461 -6.17 14.42 -7.63
N ASP A 462 -6.68 13.83 -8.71
CA ASP A 462 -7.76 14.37 -9.54
C ASP A 462 -9.08 14.41 -8.77
N ALA A 463 -9.41 13.37 -8.00
CA ALA A 463 -10.57 13.36 -7.10
C ALA A 463 -10.52 14.50 -6.07
N ASN A 464 -9.36 14.75 -5.47
CA ASN A 464 -9.15 15.87 -4.55
C ASN A 464 -9.35 17.23 -5.25
N LEU A 465 -8.80 17.38 -6.47
CA LEU A 465 -8.94 18.61 -7.26
C LEU A 465 -10.39 18.89 -7.63
N TRP A 466 -11.09 17.87 -8.13
CA TRP A 466 -12.50 17.95 -8.49
C TRP A 466 -13.35 18.37 -7.29
N LEU A 467 -13.21 17.72 -6.14
CA LEU A 467 -13.99 18.07 -4.96
C LEU A 467 -13.68 19.49 -4.45
N ALA A 468 -12.41 19.91 -4.53
CA ALA A 468 -12.03 21.28 -4.18
C ALA A 468 -12.69 22.32 -5.10
N ARG A 469 -12.81 22.03 -6.40
CA ARG A 469 -13.45 22.91 -7.40
C ARG A 469 -14.97 23.05 -7.20
N GLU A 470 -15.62 22.05 -6.62
CA GLU A 470 -17.03 22.18 -6.20
C GLU A 470 -17.23 23.27 -5.12
N ALA A 471 -16.22 23.50 -4.28
CA ALA A 471 -16.25 24.57 -3.26
C ALA A 471 -15.66 25.89 -3.76
N ASP A 472 -14.57 25.82 -4.53
CA ASP A 472 -13.83 26.97 -5.05
C ASP A 472 -13.33 26.66 -6.49
N PRO A 473 -14.04 27.12 -7.53
CA PRO A 473 -13.70 26.79 -8.92
C PRO A 473 -12.37 27.38 -9.38
N THR A 474 -11.72 28.23 -8.57
CA THR A 474 -10.42 28.82 -8.89
C THR A 474 -9.24 27.89 -8.56
N VAL A 475 -9.48 26.76 -7.88
CA VAL A 475 -8.44 25.78 -7.54
C VAL A 475 -7.91 25.12 -8.80
N MET A 476 -6.60 25.24 -9.02
CA MET A 476 -5.93 24.73 -10.23
C MET A 476 -5.16 23.43 -9.99
N VAL A 477 -4.52 23.30 -8.82
CA VAL A 477 -3.54 22.24 -8.55
C VAL A 477 -3.97 21.38 -7.36
N SER A 478 -3.71 20.08 -7.43
CA SER A 478 -3.79 19.14 -6.31
C SER A 478 -2.45 18.46 -6.10
N ILE A 479 -1.98 18.44 -4.85
CA ILE A 479 -0.76 17.73 -4.45
C ILE A 479 -1.07 16.84 -3.25
N LYS A 480 -0.65 15.58 -3.33
CA LYS A 480 -0.62 14.67 -2.20
C LYS A 480 0.65 13.83 -2.21
N ASN A 481 1.02 13.25 -1.07
CA ASN A 481 2.23 12.44 -0.96
C ASN A 481 1.90 10.95 -1.15
N GLY A 482 2.74 10.22 -1.87
CA GLY A 482 2.61 8.77 -2.06
C GLY A 482 2.67 7.98 -0.74
N GLY A 483 3.16 8.58 0.35
CA GLY A 483 3.09 8.04 1.69
C GLY A 483 1.68 7.88 2.25
N GLY A 484 0.74 8.71 1.76
CA GLY A 484 -0.67 8.69 2.10
C GLY A 484 -1.47 7.61 1.36
N ILE A 485 -0.98 7.11 0.23
CA ILE A 485 -1.52 5.96 -0.49
C ILE A 485 -0.86 4.71 0.08
N ARG A 486 -1.67 3.78 0.56
CA ARG A 486 -1.25 2.68 1.44
C ARG A 486 -1.39 1.31 0.84
N ASP A 487 -2.20 1.20 -0.19
CA ASP A 487 -2.54 -0.04 -0.86
C ASP A 487 -2.94 0.23 -2.31
N ALA A 488 -2.79 -0.78 -3.14
CA ALA A 488 -3.37 -0.81 -4.48
C ALA A 488 -4.88 -1.14 -4.39
N ILE A 489 -5.61 -0.92 -5.48
CA ILE A 489 -6.99 -1.39 -5.64
C ILE A 489 -7.03 -2.33 -6.83
N GLY A 490 -7.40 -3.58 -6.58
CA GLY A 490 -7.30 -4.68 -7.53
C GLY A 490 -6.69 -5.90 -6.87
N THR A 491 -6.39 -6.92 -7.68
CA THR A 491 -5.79 -8.16 -7.18
C THR A 491 -4.68 -8.57 -8.13
N ILE A 492 -3.64 -9.20 -7.58
CA ILE A 492 -2.64 -9.89 -8.39
C ILE A 492 -3.05 -11.35 -8.35
N VAL A 493 -3.35 -11.92 -9.51
CA VAL A 493 -3.76 -13.31 -9.62
C VAL A 493 -2.71 -14.10 -10.38
N GLU A 494 -2.40 -15.29 -9.90
CA GLU A 494 -1.60 -16.23 -10.66
C GLU A 494 -2.47 -16.84 -11.77
N VAL A 495 -2.07 -16.66 -13.03
CA VAL A 495 -2.81 -17.20 -14.19
C VAL A 495 -2.20 -18.49 -14.71
N GLU A 496 -0.91 -18.70 -14.47
CA GLU A 496 -0.13 -19.92 -14.67
C GLU A 496 0.96 -19.97 -13.59
N PRO A 497 1.47 -21.15 -13.19
CA PRO A 497 2.52 -21.26 -12.18
C PRO A 497 3.72 -20.34 -12.44
N GLY A 498 4.00 -19.41 -11.53
CA GLY A 498 5.01 -18.36 -11.59
C GLY A 498 4.66 -17.14 -12.47
N VAL A 499 3.43 -17.05 -13.00
CA VAL A 499 2.96 -15.97 -13.89
C VAL A 499 1.79 -15.23 -13.23
N PHE A 500 2.08 -14.04 -12.73
CA PHE A 500 1.13 -13.18 -12.06
C PHE A 500 0.63 -12.07 -12.98
N GLU A 501 -0.68 -11.84 -12.98
CA GLU A 501 -1.33 -10.75 -13.70
C GLU A 501 -2.03 -9.80 -12.73
N GLU A 502 -1.87 -8.50 -12.98
CA GLU A 502 -2.58 -7.44 -12.28
C GLU A 502 -3.98 -7.30 -12.88
N VAL A 503 -5.00 -7.58 -12.08
CA VAL A 503 -6.41 -7.53 -12.49
C VAL A 503 -7.18 -6.48 -11.68
N PRO A 504 -8.26 -5.90 -12.23
CA PRO A 504 -9.17 -5.04 -11.45
C PRO A 504 -9.75 -5.81 -10.23
N PRO A 505 -10.46 -5.13 -9.32
CA PRO A 505 -11.08 -5.78 -8.17
C PRO A 505 -11.89 -7.01 -8.59
N VAL A 506 -11.59 -8.16 -7.99
CA VAL A 506 -12.31 -9.39 -8.32
C VAL A 506 -13.71 -9.39 -7.71
N ALA A 507 -14.65 -10.09 -8.35
CA ALA A 507 -16.00 -10.26 -7.81
C ALA A 507 -15.96 -10.96 -6.44
N ASN A 508 -16.80 -10.51 -5.52
CA ASN A 508 -16.96 -11.13 -4.21
C ASN A 508 -18.43 -11.54 -4.01
N PRO A 509 -18.80 -12.80 -4.32
CA PRO A 509 -20.18 -13.29 -4.17
C PRO A 509 -20.73 -13.21 -2.74
N ARG A 510 -19.86 -13.14 -1.72
CA ARG A 510 -20.25 -13.04 -0.31
C ARG A 510 -20.78 -11.65 0.04
N SER A 511 -20.16 -10.59 -0.48
CA SER A 511 -20.62 -9.21 -0.31
C SER A 511 -21.61 -8.77 -1.40
N GLY A 512 -21.64 -9.48 -2.53
CA GLY A 512 -22.43 -9.12 -3.71
C GLY A 512 -21.73 -8.16 -4.68
N LYS A 513 -20.46 -7.84 -4.40
CA LYS A 513 -19.59 -7.03 -5.26
C LYS A 513 -19.28 -7.78 -6.56
N GLU A 514 -19.47 -7.11 -7.69
CA GLU A 514 -19.14 -7.59 -9.02
C GLU A 514 -17.68 -7.23 -9.39
N GLU A 515 -17.14 -7.87 -10.44
CA GLU A 515 -15.79 -7.61 -10.92
C GLU A 515 -15.64 -6.17 -11.40
N GLY A 516 -14.54 -5.52 -11.03
CA GLY A 516 -14.24 -4.13 -11.34
C GLY A 516 -14.83 -3.12 -10.36
N GLU A 517 -15.84 -3.48 -9.57
CA GLU A 517 -16.43 -2.55 -8.61
C GLU A 517 -15.42 -2.14 -7.53
N VAL A 518 -15.34 -0.84 -7.25
CA VAL A 518 -14.51 -0.27 -6.18
C VAL A 518 -15.38 -0.07 -4.95
N SER A 519 -15.05 -0.76 -3.86
CA SER A 519 -15.82 -0.78 -2.62
C SER A 519 -15.32 0.24 -1.58
N GLN A 520 -16.12 0.46 -0.53
CA GLN A 520 -15.69 1.19 0.67
C GLN A 520 -14.43 0.57 1.25
N LEU A 521 -14.36 -0.77 1.29
CA LEU A 521 -13.19 -1.48 1.80
C LEU A 521 -11.95 -1.11 0.97
N ASP A 522 -12.03 -1.16 -0.36
CA ASP A 522 -10.92 -0.78 -1.26
C ASP A 522 -10.43 0.66 -0.98
N ILE A 523 -11.35 1.62 -0.90
CA ILE A 523 -11.02 3.04 -0.68
C ILE A 523 -10.41 3.24 0.73
N GLU A 524 -10.99 2.62 1.76
CA GLU A 524 -10.46 2.72 3.12
C GLU A 524 -9.06 2.13 3.24
N ASN A 525 -8.75 1.04 2.52
CA ASN A 525 -7.42 0.43 2.54
C ASN A 525 -6.40 1.24 1.76
N ALA A 526 -6.75 1.73 0.57
CA ALA A 526 -5.86 2.57 -0.22
C ALA A 526 -5.56 3.89 0.49
N LEU A 527 -6.54 4.48 1.18
CA LEU A 527 -6.46 5.81 1.81
C LEU A 527 -6.67 5.74 3.33
N ARG A 528 -5.96 4.85 4.05
CA ARG A 528 -6.21 4.51 5.47
C ARG A 528 -6.24 5.67 6.47
N PHE A 529 -5.56 6.77 6.15
CA PHE A 529 -5.50 7.93 7.06
C PHE A 529 -6.74 8.82 6.96
N ASN A 530 -7.46 8.75 5.83
CA ASN A 530 -8.57 9.63 5.49
C ASN A 530 -8.27 11.11 5.80
N ASN A 531 -7.16 11.63 5.27
CA ASN A 531 -6.75 13.00 5.57
C ASN A 531 -7.84 14.00 5.14
N GLY A 532 -7.96 15.09 5.89
CA GLY A 532 -8.78 16.23 5.46
C GLY A 532 -8.14 16.92 4.26
N LEU A 533 -8.94 17.58 3.44
CA LEU A 533 -8.44 18.40 2.33
C LEU A 533 -8.42 19.87 2.73
N THR A 534 -7.32 20.55 2.42
CA THR A 534 -7.08 21.96 2.68
C THR A 534 -6.86 22.69 1.36
N ILE A 535 -7.61 23.78 1.14
CA ILE A 535 -7.36 24.70 0.02
C ILE A 535 -6.51 25.87 0.52
N LEU A 536 -5.48 26.25 -0.24
CA LEU A 536 -4.61 27.39 0.03
C LEU A 536 -4.04 27.98 -1.27
N THR A 537 -3.45 29.17 -1.17
CA THR A 537 -2.77 29.85 -2.27
C THR A 537 -1.27 29.86 -2.02
N LEU A 538 -0.49 29.44 -3.00
CA LEU A 538 0.97 29.59 -3.04
C LEU A 538 1.38 30.58 -4.12
N THR A 539 2.59 31.11 -4.04
CA THR A 539 3.21 31.75 -5.20
C THR A 539 3.76 30.70 -6.17
N ALA A 540 4.01 31.06 -7.42
CA ALA A 540 4.70 30.18 -8.38
C ALA A 540 6.06 29.69 -7.87
N GLU A 541 6.84 30.55 -7.20
CA GLU A 541 8.11 30.17 -6.55
C GLU A 541 7.89 29.13 -5.43
N GLN A 542 6.89 29.33 -4.56
CA GLN A 542 6.58 28.40 -3.48
C GLN A 542 6.08 27.04 -4.01
N LEU A 543 5.33 27.03 -5.10
CA LEU A 543 4.91 25.78 -5.75
C LEU A 543 6.13 24.99 -6.26
N LYS A 544 7.10 25.67 -6.89
CA LYS A 544 8.38 25.06 -7.27
C LYS A 544 9.09 24.46 -6.05
N GLU A 545 9.20 25.20 -4.94
CA GLU A 545 9.83 24.70 -3.70
C GLU A 545 9.14 23.44 -3.15
N VAL A 546 7.81 23.38 -3.22
CA VAL A 546 7.01 22.22 -2.80
C VAL A 546 7.34 20.98 -3.65
N ILE A 547 7.34 21.12 -4.98
CA ILE A 547 7.65 19.99 -5.88
C ILE A 547 9.11 19.55 -5.73
N GLU A 548 10.05 20.49 -5.64
CA GLU A 548 11.47 20.21 -5.35
C GLU A 548 11.65 19.40 -4.06
N HIS A 549 10.96 19.78 -2.98
CA HIS A 549 10.98 19.03 -1.72
C HIS A 549 10.48 17.59 -1.91
N GLY A 550 9.38 17.43 -2.64
CA GLY A 550 8.78 16.13 -2.94
C GLY A 550 9.76 15.17 -3.59
N VAL A 551 10.49 15.62 -4.61
CA VAL A 551 11.47 14.78 -5.35
C VAL A 551 12.89 14.79 -4.78
N ALA A 552 13.17 15.58 -3.74
CA ALA A 552 14.53 15.75 -3.19
C ALA A 552 15.17 14.45 -2.65
N ALA A 553 14.38 13.43 -2.31
CA ALA A 553 14.88 12.13 -1.81
C ALA A 553 14.81 11.00 -2.85
N SER A 554 14.31 11.28 -4.06
CA SER A 554 14.25 10.28 -5.12
C SER A 554 15.65 9.79 -5.49
N GLY A 555 15.78 8.49 -5.71
CA GLY A 555 17.03 7.85 -6.11
C GLY A 555 16.88 6.32 -6.15
N PRO A 556 17.85 5.61 -6.73
CA PRO A 556 17.76 4.16 -6.91
C PRO A 556 17.51 3.42 -5.59
N GLY A 557 16.44 2.60 -5.54
CA GLY A 557 16.05 1.81 -4.37
C GLY A 557 15.45 2.59 -3.20
N LEU A 558 15.28 3.91 -3.32
CA LEU A 558 14.71 4.75 -2.26
C LEU A 558 13.21 4.98 -2.50
N THR A 559 12.37 4.75 -1.49
CA THR A 559 10.90 4.93 -1.56
C THR A 559 10.41 6.04 -0.59
N PRO A 560 10.79 7.32 -0.77
CA PRO A 560 10.46 8.37 0.17
C PRO A 560 8.94 8.65 0.20
N GLY A 561 8.32 8.63 1.39
CA GLY A 561 6.88 8.91 1.54
C GLY A 561 6.43 10.26 0.99
N ARG A 562 7.35 11.22 0.91
CA ARG A 562 7.08 12.60 0.46
C ARG A 562 6.97 12.78 -1.06
N PHE A 563 7.21 11.74 -1.85
CA PHE A 563 7.11 11.84 -3.32
C PHE A 563 5.69 12.29 -3.71
N PRO A 564 5.54 13.33 -4.55
CA PRO A 564 4.24 13.92 -4.80
C PRO A 564 3.50 13.18 -5.93
N GLN A 565 2.24 12.84 -5.69
CA GLN A 565 1.25 12.53 -6.71
C GLN A 565 0.42 13.80 -6.97
N VAL A 566 0.04 14.06 -8.22
CA VAL A 566 -0.44 15.38 -8.63
C VAL A 566 -1.64 15.34 -9.58
N GLY A 567 -2.45 16.40 -9.53
CA GLY A 567 -3.57 16.65 -10.44
C GLY A 567 -3.62 18.14 -10.83
N GLY A 568 -4.00 18.44 -12.07
CA GLY A 568 -4.00 19.81 -12.62
C GLY A 568 -2.59 20.43 -12.78
N VAL A 569 -1.55 19.61 -12.69
CA VAL A 569 -0.15 20.01 -12.88
C VAL A 569 0.65 18.82 -13.40
N SER A 570 1.64 19.09 -14.23
CA SER A 570 2.62 18.11 -14.70
C SER A 570 4.04 18.64 -14.46
N PHE A 571 5.00 17.76 -14.22
CA PHE A 571 6.40 18.16 -14.02
C PHE A 571 7.40 17.09 -14.44
N SER A 572 8.63 17.51 -14.74
CA SER A 572 9.76 16.62 -14.91
C SER A 572 10.87 16.91 -13.92
N PHE A 573 11.60 15.88 -13.52
CA PHE A 573 12.71 15.99 -12.58
C PHE A 573 13.90 15.13 -12.98
N ASP A 574 15.11 15.58 -12.61
CA ASP A 574 16.38 14.91 -12.90
C ASP A 574 17.06 14.52 -11.58
N THR A 575 17.17 13.22 -11.32
CA THR A 575 17.77 12.71 -10.08
C THR A 575 19.30 12.85 -10.03
N ASP A 576 19.96 13.12 -11.16
CA ASP A 576 21.40 13.42 -11.22
C ASP A 576 21.72 14.84 -10.73
N LYS A 577 20.70 15.70 -10.60
CA LYS A 577 20.84 17.05 -10.03
C LYS A 577 20.85 17.03 -8.50
N PRO A 578 21.52 18.01 -7.86
CA PRO A 578 21.41 18.22 -6.42
C PRO A 578 19.95 18.43 -5.98
N ALA A 579 19.59 17.94 -4.80
CA ALA A 579 18.28 18.22 -4.20
C ALA A 579 18.04 19.74 -4.11
N GLY A 580 16.87 20.20 -4.56
CA GLY A 580 16.52 21.62 -4.70
C GLY A 580 16.79 22.20 -6.09
N GLU A 581 17.42 21.44 -6.99
CA GLU A 581 17.64 21.78 -8.40
C GLU A 581 17.15 20.64 -9.34
N ARG A 582 16.28 19.76 -8.85
CA ARG A 582 15.88 18.53 -9.56
C ARG A 582 14.77 18.79 -10.57
N VAL A 583 13.80 19.63 -10.25
CA VAL A 583 12.68 19.93 -11.14
C VAL A 583 13.21 20.67 -12.37
N GLN A 584 13.09 20.08 -13.55
CA GLN A 584 13.55 20.69 -14.81
C GLN A 584 12.41 21.35 -15.56
N SER A 585 11.18 20.87 -15.40
CA SER A 585 10.00 21.52 -15.95
C SER A 585 8.79 21.33 -15.05
N LEU A 586 7.86 22.29 -15.04
CA LEU A 586 6.65 22.28 -14.23
C LEU A 586 5.61 23.16 -14.92
N GLY A 587 4.43 22.63 -15.20
CA GLY A 587 3.34 23.35 -15.85
C GLY A 587 1.97 23.00 -15.28
N ILE A 588 1.13 24.00 -15.05
CA ILE A 588 -0.28 23.83 -14.67
C ILE A 588 -1.06 23.41 -15.91
N THR A 589 -1.96 22.45 -15.77
CA THR A 589 -2.73 21.88 -16.88
C THR A 589 -4.23 22.11 -16.74
N ASP A 590 -4.92 22.25 -17.87
CA ASP A 590 -6.38 22.17 -17.94
C ASP A 590 -6.89 20.72 -17.82
N ASP A 591 -8.22 20.54 -17.91
CA ASP A 591 -8.88 19.23 -17.81
C ASP A 591 -8.60 18.32 -19.03
N ASP A 592 -8.14 18.90 -20.14
CA ASP A 592 -7.70 18.17 -21.33
C ASP A 592 -6.20 17.83 -21.28
N GLY A 593 -5.51 18.20 -20.19
CA GLY A 593 -4.07 17.98 -19.99
C GLY A 593 -3.17 18.97 -20.73
N ARG A 594 -3.71 20.07 -21.29
CA ARG A 594 -2.90 21.10 -21.95
C ARG A 594 -2.27 22.02 -20.91
N VAL A 595 -1.00 22.36 -21.12
CA VAL A 595 -0.31 23.32 -20.25
C VAL A 595 -0.86 24.72 -20.49
N ILE A 596 -1.37 25.34 -19.42
CA ILE A 596 -1.94 26.69 -19.41
C ILE A 596 -1.06 27.69 -18.64
N ASP A 597 -0.18 27.25 -17.74
CA ASP A 597 0.83 28.13 -17.11
C ASP A 597 2.14 27.37 -16.91
N VAL A 598 3.24 27.90 -17.48
CA VAL A 598 4.59 27.35 -17.32
C VAL A 598 5.23 27.95 -16.07
N ILE A 599 5.46 27.13 -15.05
CA ILE A 599 6.09 27.54 -13.79
C ILE A 599 7.61 27.40 -13.85
N VAL A 600 8.10 26.29 -14.40
CA VAL A 600 9.54 26.00 -14.50
C VAL A 600 9.87 25.53 -15.90
N GLU A 601 10.93 26.08 -16.49
CA GLU A 601 11.54 25.60 -17.73
C GLU A 601 13.06 25.55 -17.57
N ASN A 602 13.68 24.43 -17.95
CA ASN A 602 15.11 24.19 -17.81
C ASN A 602 15.65 24.39 -16.37
N GLY A 603 14.80 24.11 -15.37
CA GLY A 603 15.11 24.30 -13.95
C GLY A 603 15.02 25.74 -13.45
N GLU A 604 14.71 26.70 -14.32
CA GLU A 604 14.51 28.11 -13.98
C GLU A 604 13.03 28.45 -13.90
N LEU A 605 12.67 29.36 -12.99
CA LEU A 605 11.30 29.83 -12.87
C LEU A 605 10.94 30.67 -14.10
N VAL A 606 9.75 30.46 -14.66
CA VAL A 606 9.20 31.23 -15.79
C VAL A 606 8.08 32.15 -15.30
N GLY A 607 8.03 33.36 -15.85
CA GLY A 607 7.08 34.40 -15.43
C GLY A 607 7.34 34.96 -14.03
N GLU A 608 6.37 35.69 -13.49
CA GLU A 608 6.49 36.35 -12.19
C GLU A 608 6.47 35.37 -11.01
N ALA A 609 7.47 35.49 -10.12
CA ALA A 609 7.65 34.59 -8.97
C ALA A 609 6.53 34.65 -7.95
N GLY A 610 5.93 35.83 -7.80
CA GLY A 610 4.88 36.11 -6.82
C GLY A 610 3.47 35.75 -7.27
N ARG A 611 3.26 35.32 -8.53
CA ARG A 611 1.91 35.10 -9.07
C ARG A 611 1.16 34.01 -8.29
N PRO A 612 -0.13 34.22 -7.96
CA PRO A 612 -0.88 33.35 -7.07
C PRO A 612 -1.39 32.09 -7.78
N ILE A 613 -1.12 30.92 -7.18
CA ILE A 613 -1.63 29.62 -7.59
C ILE A 613 -2.53 29.06 -6.48
N ARG A 614 -3.83 28.94 -6.77
CA ARG A 614 -4.80 28.33 -5.85
C ARG A 614 -4.73 26.80 -5.97
N MET A 615 -4.61 26.10 -4.85
CA MET A 615 -4.41 24.66 -4.83
C MET A 615 -5.10 23.96 -3.65
N VAL A 616 -5.27 22.64 -3.77
CA VAL A 616 -5.68 21.74 -2.70
C VAL A 616 -4.55 20.77 -2.33
N THR A 617 -4.45 20.45 -1.05
CA THR A 617 -3.52 19.43 -0.52
C THR A 617 -4.14 18.74 0.70
N LEU A 618 -3.51 17.66 1.17
CA LEU A 618 -3.88 17.02 2.44
C LEU A 618 -3.59 17.96 3.63
N ASP A 619 -4.44 17.95 4.65
CA ASP A 619 -4.28 18.71 5.89
C ASP A 619 -3.01 18.32 6.64
N PHE A 620 -2.64 17.03 6.59
CA PHE A 620 -1.35 16.52 7.04
C PHE A 620 -0.18 17.30 6.45
N LEU A 621 -0.15 17.49 5.12
CA LEU A 621 0.89 18.24 4.42
C LEU A 621 0.78 19.74 4.68
N ALA A 622 -0.43 20.29 4.66
CA ALA A 622 -0.69 21.70 4.99
C ALA A 622 -0.17 22.08 6.39
N ASN A 623 -0.11 21.11 7.31
CA ASN A 623 0.42 21.27 8.66
C ASN A 623 1.92 20.95 8.81
N GLY A 624 2.63 20.68 7.71
CA GLY A 624 4.06 20.41 7.69
C GLY A 624 4.43 18.92 7.73
N GLY A 625 3.47 18.04 7.49
CA GLY A 625 3.68 16.61 7.28
C GLY A 625 4.72 16.35 6.20
N ASP A 626 5.51 15.29 6.35
CA ASP A 626 6.61 14.91 5.45
C ASP A 626 7.65 16.01 5.17
N GLY A 627 7.68 17.05 6.02
CA GLY A 627 8.60 18.19 5.93
C GLY A 627 8.22 19.23 4.89
N PHE A 628 7.02 19.15 4.29
CA PHE A 628 6.56 20.17 3.34
C PHE A 628 6.40 21.54 3.99
N GLN A 629 6.65 22.60 3.24
CA GLN A 629 6.73 23.97 3.77
C GLN A 629 5.41 24.74 3.77
N PHE A 630 4.29 24.14 3.38
CA PHE A 630 2.96 24.77 3.34
C PHE A 630 2.65 25.60 4.59
N LYS A 631 2.83 25.02 5.79
CA LYS A 631 2.59 25.71 7.05
C LYS A 631 3.45 26.97 7.21
N THR A 632 4.71 26.90 6.77
CA THR A 632 5.65 28.04 6.85
C THR A 632 5.17 29.18 5.96
N PHE A 633 4.72 28.86 4.73
CA PHE A 633 4.19 29.85 3.79
C PHE A 633 2.88 30.47 4.30
N THR A 634 1.94 29.65 4.78
CA THR A 634 0.65 30.12 5.29
C THR A 634 0.81 30.97 6.56
N ASP A 635 1.76 30.65 7.44
CA ASP A 635 2.02 31.45 8.65
C ASP A 635 2.68 32.80 8.30
N ALA A 636 3.48 32.85 7.23
CA ALA A 636 4.21 34.05 6.81
C ALA A 636 3.29 35.08 6.13
N ALA A 637 2.32 34.62 5.33
CA ALA A 637 1.40 35.48 4.59
C ALA A 637 -0.04 34.92 4.63
N PRO A 638 -0.72 34.96 5.80
CA PRO A 638 -2.01 34.30 5.98
C PRO A 638 -3.13 34.87 5.09
N ASP A 639 -3.14 36.20 4.86
CA ASP A 639 -4.14 36.85 4.01
C ASP A 639 -3.97 36.46 2.53
N PHE A 640 -2.73 36.33 2.06
CA PHE A 640 -2.42 35.86 0.70
C PHE A 640 -2.76 34.37 0.54
N ALA A 641 -2.31 33.55 1.50
CA ALA A 641 -2.48 32.11 1.43
C ALA A 641 -3.95 31.69 1.54
N ASN A 642 -4.79 32.48 2.20
CA ASN A 642 -6.24 32.27 2.30
C ASN A 642 -6.59 30.79 2.56
N ARG A 643 -5.94 30.19 3.55
CA ARG A 643 -6.06 28.77 3.87
C ARG A 643 -7.44 28.46 4.43
N GLN A 644 -8.11 27.46 3.89
CA GLN A 644 -9.44 27.02 4.29
C GLN A 644 -9.50 25.49 4.26
N GLU A 645 -10.14 24.88 5.28
CA GLU A 645 -10.37 23.44 5.30
C GLU A 645 -11.65 23.13 4.51
N LEU A 646 -11.57 22.17 3.59
CA LEU A 646 -12.64 21.93 2.61
C LEU A 646 -13.96 21.51 3.29
N LYS A 647 -13.87 20.78 4.41
CA LYS A 647 -15.02 20.40 5.23
C LYS A 647 -15.84 21.58 5.76
N ASP A 648 -15.23 22.76 5.90
CA ASP A 648 -15.91 23.96 6.36
C ASP A 648 -16.61 24.73 5.21
N LEU A 649 -16.29 24.37 3.95
CA LEU A 649 -16.81 25.00 2.73
C LEU A 649 -17.91 24.18 2.06
N LEU A 650 -17.81 22.86 2.16
CA LEU A 650 -18.84 21.96 1.66
C LEU A 650 -20.02 21.94 2.64
N ALA A 651 -21.23 22.11 2.10
CA ALA A 651 -22.42 21.79 2.88
C ALA A 651 -22.42 20.29 3.15
N ASP A 652 -22.76 19.87 4.38
CA ASP A 652 -23.03 18.46 4.74
C ASP A 652 -24.17 17.95 3.83
N PRO A 653 -23.87 17.30 2.70
CA PRO A 653 -24.93 16.78 1.86
C PRO A 653 -25.49 15.61 2.66
N ASP A 654 -26.80 15.36 2.58
CA ASP A 654 -27.35 14.06 2.93
C ASP A 654 -26.75 13.01 1.96
N SER A 655 -25.45 12.71 2.10
CA SER A 655 -24.67 11.82 1.26
C SER A 655 -24.55 10.50 2.00
N ASP A 656 -24.95 9.41 1.36
CA ASP A 656 -24.82 8.06 1.90
C ASP A 656 -23.35 7.55 1.88
N VAL A 657 -22.37 8.43 1.68
CA VAL A 657 -20.93 8.13 1.67
C VAL A 657 -20.42 7.95 3.10
N PHE A 658 -19.56 6.96 3.31
CA PHE A 658 -19.04 6.54 4.62
C PHE A 658 -18.02 7.52 5.26
N ALA A 659 -17.55 8.53 4.53
CA ALA A 659 -16.47 9.43 4.92
C ALA A 659 -16.93 10.87 5.13
N GLU A 660 -16.20 11.65 5.94
CA GLU A 660 -16.52 13.05 6.25
C GLU A 660 -16.41 13.93 4.98
N PRO A 661 -17.38 14.81 4.69
CA PRO A 661 -17.28 15.77 3.59
C PRO A 661 -15.97 16.56 3.65
N GLY A 662 -15.25 16.65 2.53
CA GLY A 662 -13.96 17.32 2.44
C GLY A 662 -12.76 16.48 2.89
N SER A 663 -12.92 15.17 3.09
CA SER A 663 -11.82 14.22 3.26
C SER A 663 -11.46 13.51 1.95
N GLU A 664 -10.26 12.91 1.88
CA GLU A 664 -9.80 12.24 0.65
C GLU A 664 -10.58 10.96 0.31
N GLN A 665 -11.06 10.20 1.30
CA GLN A 665 -11.92 9.03 1.02
C GLN A 665 -13.28 9.48 0.48
N PHE A 666 -13.84 10.57 1.02
CA PHE A 666 -15.06 11.16 0.50
C PHE A 666 -14.89 11.65 -0.94
N ALA A 667 -13.78 12.34 -1.22
CA ALA A 667 -13.44 12.80 -2.57
C ALA A 667 -13.36 11.62 -3.56
N MET A 668 -12.62 10.57 -3.20
CA MET A 668 -12.46 9.38 -4.05
C MET A 668 -13.79 8.66 -4.32
N ALA A 669 -14.58 8.40 -3.28
CA ALA A 669 -15.87 7.72 -3.40
C ALA A 669 -16.85 8.51 -4.30
N GLN A 670 -16.94 9.82 -4.08
CA GLN A 670 -17.82 10.68 -4.88
C GLN A 670 -17.31 10.85 -6.32
N TYR A 671 -16.00 10.89 -6.54
CA TYR A 671 -15.41 10.96 -7.87
C TYR A 671 -15.71 9.71 -8.67
N PHE A 672 -15.53 8.52 -8.08
CA PHE A 672 -15.95 7.25 -8.70
C PHE A 672 -17.44 7.21 -9.00
N ALA A 673 -18.28 7.62 -8.05
CA ALA A 673 -19.73 7.61 -8.23
C ALA A 673 -20.19 8.57 -9.33
N THR A 674 -19.42 9.63 -9.56
CA THR A 674 -19.75 10.65 -10.57
C THR A 674 -19.26 10.25 -11.96
N PHE A 675 -18.03 9.74 -12.08
CA PHE A 675 -17.37 9.55 -13.36
C PHE A 675 -17.29 8.11 -13.83
N PHE A 676 -17.32 7.15 -12.90
CA PHE A 676 -17.07 5.73 -13.18
C PHE A 676 -18.18 4.77 -12.75
N ALA A 677 -19.38 5.28 -12.45
CA ALA A 677 -20.54 4.44 -12.13
C ALA A 677 -21.11 3.71 -13.36
N ASP A 678 -21.05 4.31 -14.55
CA ASP A 678 -21.59 3.73 -15.80
C ASP A 678 -20.48 3.29 -16.79
N THR A 679 -19.27 3.84 -16.67
CA THR A 679 -18.14 3.55 -17.55
C THR A 679 -16.90 3.37 -16.68
N PRO A 680 -16.35 2.14 -16.59
CA PRO A 680 -15.22 1.88 -15.73
C PRO A 680 -14.02 2.77 -16.08
N PHE A 681 -13.25 3.16 -15.06
CA PHE A 681 -11.92 3.73 -15.28
C PHE A 681 -11.04 2.72 -16.04
N ASP A 682 -10.43 3.12 -17.16
CA ASP A 682 -9.78 2.20 -18.10
C ASP A 682 -8.33 2.57 -18.44
N GLN A 683 -7.72 3.51 -17.70
CA GLN A 683 -6.33 3.93 -17.94
C GLN A 683 -5.37 3.04 -17.13
N PRO A 684 -4.65 2.11 -17.77
CA PRO A 684 -3.71 1.25 -17.06
C PRO A 684 -2.54 2.08 -16.52
N ASP A 685 -1.89 1.53 -15.49
CA ASP A 685 -0.61 2.05 -15.04
C ASP A 685 0.45 1.92 -16.15
N THR A 686 1.43 2.84 -16.15
CA THR A 686 2.50 2.86 -17.14
C THR A 686 3.86 2.72 -16.47
N PRO A 687 4.83 2.08 -17.13
CA PRO A 687 6.20 2.09 -16.63
C PRO A 687 6.77 3.51 -16.68
N VAL A 688 7.75 3.79 -15.81
CA VAL A 688 8.36 5.12 -15.62
C VAL A 688 8.85 5.81 -16.90
N GLU A 689 9.27 5.05 -17.91
CA GLU A 689 9.66 5.59 -19.22
C GLU A 689 8.50 6.24 -19.98
N ASP A 690 7.26 5.81 -19.73
CA ASP A 690 6.05 6.21 -20.45
C ASP A 690 5.20 7.25 -19.67
N ASP A 691 5.55 7.57 -18.43
CA ASP A 691 4.87 8.56 -17.57
C ASP A 691 4.66 9.93 -18.27
N VAL A 692 3.49 10.54 -18.10
CA VAL A 692 3.13 11.77 -18.85
C VAL A 692 2.92 12.98 -17.94
N ARG A 693 2.54 12.77 -16.69
CA ARG A 693 2.27 13.81 -15.69
C ARG A 693 3.48 14.02 -14.78
N ILE A 694 4.20 12.96 -14.42
CA ILE A 694 5.37 13.00 -13.53
C ILE A 694 6.57 12.31 -14.20
N GLN A 695 7.42 13.09 -14.87
CA GLN A 695 8.48 12.53 -15.71
C GLN A 695 9.85 12.50 -15.03
N ASN A 696 10.41 11.31 -14.87
CA ASN A 696 11.78 11.15 -14.39
C ASN A 696 12.78 11.10 -15.55
N LEU A 697 13.58 12.16 -15.70
CA LEU A 697 14.54 12.34 -16.79
C LEU A 697 15.74 11.38 -16.72
N ALA A 698 15.84 10.55 -15.68
CA ALA A 698 16.78 9.42 -15.67
C ALA A 698 16.36 8.30 -16.65
N PHE A 699 15.08 8.23 -17.02
CA PHE A 699 14.51 7.16 -17.85
C PHE A 699 14.07 7.64 -19.26
N ARG A 700 14.00 8.96 -19.48
CA ARG A 700 13.53 9.57 -20.73
C ARG A 700 14.23 10.89 -21.04
N GLU A 701 14.19 11.31 -22.31
CA GLU A 701 14.88 12.53 -22.79
C GLU A 701 13.96 13.75 -22.92
N ASP A 702 12.65 13.56 -23.04
CA ASP A 702 11.65 14.62 -23.13
C ASP A 702 11.09 15.01 -21.76
N ALA A 703 10.48 16.19 -21.71
CA ALA A 703 9.94 16.81 -20.51
C ALA A 703 8.48 17.25 -20.75
N VAL A 704 7.74 17.56 -19.68
CA VAL A 704 6.27 17.78 -19.74
C VAL A 704 5.85 19.02 -20.56
N LEU A 705 6.80 19.87 -20.96
CA LEU A 705 6.57 21.06 -21.79
C LEU A 705 6.81 20.82 -23.29
N ALA A 706 7.16 19.60 -23.70
CA ALA A 706 7.37 19.24 -25.11
C ALA A 706 6.02 19.21 -25.87
N GLY A 707 5.40 20.37 -26.04
CA GLY A 707 4.05 20.49 -26.60
C GLY A 707 3.32 21.79 -26.28
N VAL A 708 3.99 22.78 -25.66
CA VAL A 708 3.43 24.14 -25.59
C VAL A 708 3.35 24.68 -27.03
N GLU A 709 2.14 24.74 -27.57
CA GLU A 709 1.85 25.15 -28.95
C GLU A 709 1.27 26.57 -28.97
N ASP A 710 1.73 27.38 -29.93
CA ASP A 710 1.07 28.65 -30.27
C ASP A 710 -0.30 28.34 -30.94
N LEU A 711 -1.39 28.76 -30.32
CA LEU A 711 -2.74 28.63 -30.82
C LEU A 711 -3.15 29.81 -31.69
N VAL A 712 -3.98 29.54 -32.70
CA VAL A 712 -4.65 30.59 -33.50
C VAL A 712 -6.15 30.35 -33.46
N LEU A 713 -6.84 31.13 -32.62
CA LEU A 713 -8.28 31.03 -32.38
C LEU A 713 -9.00 32.23 -33.01
N VAL A 714 -10.06 31.95 -33.77
CA VAL A 714 -10.82 32.98 -34.49
C VAL A 714 -12.31 32.74 -34.29
N GLY A 715 -12.95 33.67 -33.58
CA GLY A 715 -14.39 33.76 -33.41
C GLY A 715 -15.09 34.36 -34.64
N GLY A 716 -16.39 34.54 -34.50
CA GLY A 716 -17.35 34.83 -35.56
C GLY A 716 -17.97 36.21 -35.47
N ALA A 717 -19.30 36.24 -35.53
CA ALA A 717 -20.11 37.44 -35.45
C ALA A 717 -21.13 37.36 -34.30
N GLU A 718 -20.97 36.38 -33.43
CA GLU A 718 -21.75 36.11 -32.23
C GLU A 718 -20.82 36.26 -31.02
N ASP A 719 -21.37 36.20 -29.81
CA ASP A 719 -20.58 36.30 -28.58
C ASP A 719 -19.80 34.99 -28.38
N ASP A 720 -18.46 35.05 -28.46
CA ASP A 720 -17.56 33.90 -28.40
C ASP A 720 -16.75 33.82 -27.09
N VAL A 721 -16.35 32.60 -26.69
CA VAL A 721 -15.38 32.37 -25.60
C VAL A 721 -14.16 31.67 -26.19
N LEU A 722 -13.03 32.36 -26.20
CA LEU A 722 -11.75 31.88 -26.73
C LEU A 722 -10.73 31.79 -25.60
N ILE A 723 -10.12 30.62 -25.45
CA ILE A 723 -9.18 30.31 -24.36
C ILE A 723 -7.90 29.76 -24.97
N GLY A 724 -6.77 30.43 -24.68
CA GLY A 724 -5.42 30.07 -25.08
C GLY A 724 -4.81 28.96 -24.24
N ALA A 725 -3.49 28.86 -24.27
CA ALA A 725 -2.65 27.91 -23.55
C ALA A 725 -1.39 28.63 -23.02
N ALA A 726 -0.29 27.91 -22.78
CA ALA A 726 0.97 28.53 -22.35
C ALA A 726 1.88 29.03 -23.49
N GLY A 727 1.40 28.99 -24.74
CA GLY A 727 2.14 29.38 -25.96
C GLY A 727 1.97 30.86 -26.31
N ALA A 728 2.59 31.33 -27.40
CA ALA A 728 2.36 32.70 -27.88
C ALA A 728 1.14 32.74 -28.80
N ASP A 729 -0.05 32.91 -28.21
CA ASP A 729 -1.31 32.70 -28.89
C ASP A 729 -1.84 33.92 -29.63
N LEU A 730 -2.64 33.68 -30.67
CA LEU A 730 -3.41 34.69 -31.40
C LEU A 730 -4.90 34.40 -31.27
N LEU A 731 -5.58 35.18 -30.45
CA LEU A 731 -7.03 35.13 -30.25
C LEU A 731 -7.69 36.31 -30.97
N THR A 732 -8.70 36.05 -31.80
CA THR A 732 -9.49 37.10 -32.48
C THR A 732 -10.98 36.84 -32.27
N GLY A 733 -11.66 37.66 -31.46
CA GLY A 733 -13.07 37.51 -31.10
C GLY A 733 -13.99 37.68 -32.30
N GLY A 734 -13.86 38.80 -33.02
CA GLY A 734 -14.63 39.02 -34.24
C GLY A 734 -15.61 40.15 -34.05
N ALA A 735 -16.91 39.88 -34.04
CA ALA A 735 -17.93 40.86 -33.65
C ALA A 735 -18.91 40.17 -32.70
N GLY A 736 -19.45 40.89 -31.72
CA GLY A 736 -20.14 40.25 -30.60
C GLY A 736 -19.50 40.72 -29.32
N ASP A 737 -20.10 40.42 -28.16
CA ASP A 737 -19.49 40.71 -26.86
C ASP A 737 -18.65 39.48 -26.45
N ASP A 738 -17.35 39.51 -26.75
CA ASP A 738 -16.48 38.31 -26.70
C ASP A 738 -15.69 38.19 -25.37
N VAL A 739 -15.32 36.96 -24.99
CA VAL A 739 -14.41 36.65 -23.87
C VAL A 739 -13.14 35.99 -24.40
N LEU A 740 -12.00 36.64 -24.25
CA LEU A 740 -10.69 36.16 -24.69
C LEU A 740 -9.75 36.04 -23.48
N ILE A 741 -9.18 34.85 -23.27
CA ILE A 741 -8.25 34.55 -22.17
C ILE A 741 -6.99 33.93 -22.80
N GLY A 742 -5.82 34.56 -22.66
CA GLY A 742 -4.54 34.10 -23.23
C GLY A 742 -3.88 32.99 -22.41
N PHE A 743 -3.90 33.15 -21.08
CA PHE A 743 -3.25 32.31 -20.08
C PHE A 743 -1.75 32.54 -19.90
N GLY A 744 -0.87 31.86 -20.62
CA GLY A 744 0.57 31.98 -20.42
C GLY A 744 1.28 32.18 -21.75
N GLY A 745 2.40 32.89 -21.76
CA GLY A 745 3.12 33.22 -22.99
C GLY A 745 2.83 34.63 -23.48
N ASP A 746 3.54 35.08 -24.50
CA ASP A 746 3.40 36.45 -25.03
C ASP A 746 2.26 36.49 -26.07
N ASP A 747 1.05 36.77 -25.61
CA ASP A 747 -0.17 36.62 -26.37
C ASP A 747 -0.58 37.86 -27.17
N ARG A 748 -1.44 37.64 -28.16
CA ARG A 748 -2.08 38.70 -28.94
C ARG A 748 -3.59 38.49 -28.99
N LEU A 749 -4.31 39.24 -28.16
CA LEU A 749 -5.77 39.22 -28.09
C LEU A 749 -6.36 40.39 -28.88
N ILE A 750 -7.32 40.10 -29.76
CA ILE A 750 -8.04 41.09 -30.58
C ILE A 750 -9.54 40.88 -30.36
N GLY A 751 -10.20 41.77 -29.61
CA GLY A 751 -11.64 41.68 -29.33
C GLY A 751 -12.46 41.87 -30.61
N GLY A 752 -12.54 43.11 -31.08
CA GLY A 752 -13.28 43.45 -32.30
C GLY A 752 -14.34 44.51 -32.01
N PRO A 753 -15.42 44.61 -32.80
CA PRO A 753 -16.56 45.43 -32.45
C PRO A 753 -17.49 44.70 -31.48
N GLY A 754 -17.70 45.29 -30.30
CA GLY A 754 -18.45 44.68 -29.20
C GLY A 754 -17.97 45.16 -27.85
N ASN A 755 -18.62 44.72 -26.78
CA ASN A 755 -18.15 44.92 -25.41
C ASN A 755 -17.40 43.67 -24.97
N ASP A 756 -16.09 43.67 -25.22
CA ASP A 756 -15.26 42.49 -25.05
C ASP A 756 -14.57 42.45 -23.66
N PHE A 757 -14.32 41.25 -23.17
CA PHE A 757 -13.46 40.96 -22.02
C PHE A 757 -12.16 40.31 -22.52
N LEU A 758 -11.03 40.97 -22.29
CA LEU A 758 -9.71 40.47 -22.68
C LEU A 758 -8.83 40.33 -21.43
N ASP A 759 -8.32 39.12 -21.21
CA ASP A 759 -7.35 38.79 -20.15
C ASP A 759 -6.13 38.17 -20.80
N GLY A 760 -4.99 38.87 -20.77
CA GLY A 760 -3.74 38.39 -21.38
C GLY A 760 -3.22 37.18 -20.63
N GLY A 761 -3.05 37.32 -19.32
CA GLY A 761 -2.51 36.28 -18.48
C GLY A 761 -1.04 36.58 -18.14
N ALA A 762 -0.20 35.56 -18.05
CA ALA A 762 1.21 35.72 -17.73
C ALA A 762 2.07 35.80 -19.00
N GLY A 763 2.79 36.89 -19.20
CA GLY A 763 3.60 37.13 -20.40
C GLY A 763 3.61 38.60 -20.78
N ASP A 764 4.41 38.99 -21.78
CA ASP A 764 4.37 40.36 -22.32
C ASP A 764 3.30 40.43 -23.45
N ASP A 765 2.05 40.74 -23.09
CA ASP A 765 0.89 40.59 -23.98
C ASP A 765 0.55 41.82 -24.81
N ILE A 766 -0.19 41.61 -25.90
CA ILE A 766 -0.77 42.68 -26.73
C ILE A 766 -2.30 42.52 -26.80
N LEU A 767 -3.01 43.35 -26.05
CA LEU A 767 -4.47 43.39 -26.03
C LEU A 767 -5.00 44.53 -26.91
N ILE A 768 -5.86 44.20 -27.88
CA ILE A 768 -6.48 45.15 -28.79
C ILE A 768 -8.01 45.02 -28.67
N ALA A 769 -8.62 45.87 -27.86
CA ALA A 769 -10.06 45.84 -27.60
C ALA A 769 -10.88 46.05 -28.87
N GLY A 770 -10.74 47.21 -29.52
CA GLY A 770 -11.59 47.58 -30.66
C GLY A 770 -12.77 48.48 -30.23
N PRO A 771 -13.78 48.71 -31.08
CA PRO A 771 -14.90 49.58 -30.74
C PRO A 771 -15.92 48.94 -29.79
N GLY A 772 -16.20 49.60 -28.67
CA GLY A 772 -17.21 49.24 -27.68
C GLY A 772 -16.71 49.49 -26.26
N ASN A 773 -17.47 49.08 -25.25
CA ASN A 773 -17.08 49.26 -23.85
C ASN A 773 -16.43 47.98 -23.33
N ASN A 774 -15.11 47.92 -23.32
CA ASN A 774 -14.35 46.70 -23.09
C ASN A 774 -13.72 46.67 -21.69
N VAL A 775 -13.42 45.48 -21.20
CA VAL A 775 -12.60 45.24 -20.01
C VAL A 775 -11.30 44.60 -20.44
N LEU A 776 -10.17 45.18 -20.02
CA LEU A 776 -8.84 44.68 -20.35
C LEU A 776 -8.05 44.43 -19.07
N ILE A 777 -7.46 43.24 -18.99
CA ILE A 777 -6.56 42.81 -17.93
C ILE A 777 -5.30 42.34 -18.65
N GLY A 778 -4.16 43.02 -18.41
CA GLY A 778 -2.88 42.58 -18.96
C GLY A 778 -2.49 41.26 -18.29
N GLY A 779 -2.23 41.35 -16.99
CA GLY A 779 -1.84 40.21 -16.16
C GLY A 779 -0.38 40.38 -15.73
N PRO A 780 0.28 39.34 -15.21
CA PRO A 780 1.70 39.42 -14.86
C PRO A 780 2.60 39.52 -16.11
N GLY A 781 3.24 40.67 -16.31
CA GLY A 781 4.17 40.91 -17.41
C GLY A 781 4.18 42.38 -17.83
N ASN A 782 4.88 42.75 -18.90
CA ASN A 782 4.85 44.14 -19.38
C ASN A 782 3.94 44.28 -20.60
N ASP A 783 2.66 44.55 -20.36
CA ASP A 783 1.66 44.43 -21.39
C ASP A 783 1.49 45.70 -22.23
N PHE A 784 0.94 45.55 -23.43
CA PHE A 784 0.61 46.64 -24.33
C PHE A 784 -0.89 46.64 -24.70
N LEU A 785 -1.64 47.52 -24.04
CA LEU A 785 -3.10 47.58 -24.13
C LEU A 785 -3.56 48.71 -25.06
N ILE A 786 -4.42 48.39 -26.04
CA ILE A 786 -4.95 49.33 -27.02
C ILE A 786 -6.47 49.47 -26.85
N SER A 787 -6.88 50.62 -26.30
CA SER A 787 -8.27 50.93 -25.88
C SER A 787 -9.33 50.84 -26.99
N GLY A 788 -9.03 51.22 -28.24
CA GLY A 788 -10.06 51.40 -29.27
C GLY A 788 -11.07 52.54 -28.94
N PRO A 789 -12.19 52.73 -29.67
CA PRO A 789 -13.35 53.61 -29.33
C PRO A 789 -14.33 53.03 -28.28
N GLY A 790 -15.01 53.87 -27.45
CA GLY A 790 -15.90 53.44 -26.34
C GLY A 790 -15.46 53.90 -24.93
N ASP A 791 -16.13 53.45 -23.88
CA ASP A 791 -15.74 53.72 -22.48
C ASP A 791 -15.19 52.40 -21.89
N ASN A 792 -13.87 52.29 -21.77
CA ASN A 792 -13.20 51.02 -21.42
C ASN A 792 -12.69 50.98 -19.98
N VAL A 793 -12.56 49.78 -19.40
CA VAL A 793 -12.00 49.55 -18.07
C VAL A 793 -10.69 48.77 -18.20
N PHE A 794 -9.63 49.27 -17.56
CA PHE A 794 -8.34 48.60 -17.45
C PHE A 794 -8.14 48.18 -16.00
N VAL A 795 -8.00 46.88 -15.74
CA VAL A 795 -7.95 46.34 -14.37
C VAL A 795 -6.53 46.03 -13.97
N PHE A 796 -6.12 46.58 -12.83
CA PHE A 796 -4.79 46.38 -12.24
C PHE A 796 -4.89 45.69 -10.88
N ARG A 797 -3.99 44.74 -10.66
CA ARG A 797 -3.81 43.99 -9.41
C ARG A 797 -2.32 44.00 -9.02
N PRO A 798 -1.99 43.80 -7.73
CA PRO A 798 -0.60 43.68 -7.32
C PRO A 798 0.13 42.55 -8.04
N GLY A 799 1.37 42.81 -8.48
CA GLY A 799 2.22 41.83 -9.17
C GLY A 799 1.96 41.71 -10.68
N MET A 800 1.50 42.80 -11.31
CA MET A 800 1.28 42.91 -12.76
C MET A 800 2.40 43.64 -13.50
N ASN A 801 3.45 44.12 -12.82
CA ASN A 801 4.57 44.81 -13.44
C ASN A 801 4.14 46.08 -14.23
N THR A 802 4.76 46.34 -15.39
CA THR A 802 4.65 47.63 -16.08
C THR A 802 3.84 47.54 -17.36
N ASP A 803 2.61 48.04 -17.30
CA ASP A 803 1.69 48.03 -18.43
C ASP A 803 1.66 49.35 -19.18
N THR A 804 1.59 49.27 -20.50
CA THR A 804 1.53 50.42 -21.38
C THR A 804 0.18 50.52 -22.09
N ILE A 805 -0.58 51.58 -21.79
CA ILE A 805 -1.86 51.86 -22.44
C ILE A 805 -1.69 52.90 -23.55
N SER A 806 -2.18 52.55 -24.74
CA SER A 806 -2.30 53.45 -25.88
C SER A 806 -3.78 53.74 -26.21
N GLY A 807 -4.11 55.02 -26.34
CA GLY A 807 -5.45 55.46 -26.73
C GLY A 807 -6.41 55.72 -25.57
N PHE A 808 -5.91 55.72 -24.32
CA PHE A 808 -6.66 56.13 -23.14
C PHE A 808 -7.29 57.52 -23.33
N ARG A 809 -8.59 57.65 -23.05
CA ARG A 809 -9.35 58.89 -23.24
C ARG A 809 -10.35 59.13 -22.12
N SER A 810 -10.96 60.32 -22.14
CA SER A 810 -12.11 60.62 -21.29
C SER A 810 -13.22 59.59 -21.50
N GLY A 811 -13.66 58.96 -20.42
CA GLY A 811 -14.64 57.86 -20.42
C GLY A 811 -14.02 56.52 -20.04
N ASP A 812 -12.72 56.35 -20.24
CA ASP A 812 -11.99 55.15 -19.80
C ASP A 812 -11.71 55.21 -18.28
N ILE A 813 -11.59 54.04 -17.65
CA ILE A 813 -11.39 53.86 -16.21
C ILE A 813 -10.15 52.99 -15.97
N LEU A 814 -9.30 53.40 -15.04
CA LEU A 814 -8.26 52.59 -14.44
C LEU A 814 -8.79 52.00 -13.12
N ASP A 815 -9.12 50.72 -13.11
CA ASP A 815 -9.47 50.00 -11.89
C ASP A 815 -8.18 49.61 -11.14
N VAL A 816 -7.94 50.30 -10.03
CA VAL A 816 -6.82 50.07 -9.11
C VAL A 816 -7.33 49.71 -7.71
N SER A 817 -8.56 49.19 -7.64
CA SER A 817 -9.24 48.88 -6.38
C SER A 817 -8.50 47.85 -5.53
N ALA A 818 -7.72 46.97 -6.16
CA ALA A 818 -6.90 45.96 -5.50
C ALA A 818 -5.73 46.53 -4.66
N PHE A 819 -5.34 47.79 -4.88
CA PHE A 819 -4.23 48.43 -4.17
C PHE A 819 -4.64 49.17 -2.90
N GLY A 820 -5.95 49.27 -2.61
CA GLY A 820 -6.46 49.80 -1.35
C GLY A 820 -6.23 51.31 -1.13
N PHE A 821 -6.04 52.09 -2.20
CA PHE A 821 -5.92 53.56 -2.11
C PHE A 821 -7.18 54.19 -1.51
N ALA A 822 -7.00 55.22 -0.68
CA ALA A 822 -8.10 55.87 0.02
C ALA A 822 -8.88 56.86 -0.85
N SER A 823 -8.27 57.37 -1.93
CA SER A 823 -8.90 58.34 -2.84
C SER A 823 -8.15 58.45 -4.17
N ALA A 824 -8.81 58.98 -5.21
CA ALA A 824 -8.19 59.09 -6.54
C ALA A 824 -7.09 60.15 -6.57
N ASP A 825 -7.13 61.12 -5.66
CA ASP A 825 -6.06 62.11 -5.47
C ASP A 825 -4.74 61.43 -5.04
N GLU A 826 -4.82 60.33 -4.27
CA GLU A 826 -3.64 59.55 -3.87
C GLU A 826 -2.96 58.91 -5.08
N VAL A 827 -3.75 58.34 -5.99
CA VAL A 827 -3.24 57.75 -7.24
C VAL A 827 -2.68 58.82 -8.18
N LEU A 828 -3.36 59.97 -8.28
CA LEU A 828 -2.91 61.11 -9.11
C LEU A 828 -1.59 61.71 -8.64
N ASP A 829 -1.31 61.70 -7.34
CA ASP A 829 -0.05 62.17 -6.76
C ASP A 829 1.14 61.25 -7.12
N LEU A 830 0.88 59.99 -7.49
CA LEU A 830 1.88 59.03 -7.98
C LEU A 830 2.20 59.22 -9.47
N ALA A 831 1.43 60.04 -10.19
CA ALA A 831 1.58 60.21 -11.63
C ALA A 831 2.73 61.18 -12.00
N GLU A 832 3.67 60.72 -12.82
CA GLU A 832 4.77 61.53 -13.35
C GLU A 832 4.70 61.63 -14.89
N PHE A 833 4.75 62.86 -15.42
CA PHE A 833 4.80 63.06 -16.88
C PHE A 833 6.25 63.18 -17.39
N ASN A 834 6.68 62.22 -18.21
CA ASN A 834 8.02 62.19 -18.79
C ASN A 834 7.98 61.87 -20.29
N ARG A 835 8.66 62.67 -21.12
CA ARG A 835 8.88 62.43 -22.56
C ARG A 835 7.62 62.05 -23.38
N GLY A 836 6.44 62.57 -23.02
CA GLY A 836 5.19 62.32 -23.76
C GLY A 836 4.34 61.17 -23.22
N ARG A 837 4.68 60.64 -22.04
CA ARG A 837 3.96 59.58 -21.32
C ARG A 837 3.68 60.03 -19.88
N THR A 838 2.59 59.55 -19.31
CA THR A 838 2.34 59.63 -17.86
C THR A 838 2.60 58.25 -17.27
N VAL A 839 3.44 58.17 -16.24
CA VAL A 839 3.75 56.93 -15.51
C VAL A 839 3.12 57.05 -14.13
N ILE A 840 2.36 56.04 -13.69
CA ILE A 840 1.76 55.97 -12.35
C ILE A 840 2.35 54.75 -11.67
N THR A 841 3.20 54.94 -10.66
CA THR A 841 3.82 53.83 -9.91
C THR A 841 2.90 53.43 -8.76
N LEU A 842 2.23 52.29 -8.88
CA LEU A 842 1.24 51.79 -7.91
C LEU A 842 1.92 51.10 -6.71
N ASP A 843 2.94 50.29 -6.98
CA ASP A 843 3.80 49.65 -5.97
C ASP A 843 5.25 49.61 -6.49
N ALA A 844 6.12 50.40 -5.86
CA ALA A 844 7.53 50.50 -6.27
C ALA A 844 8.39 49.30 -5.84
N GLU A 845 7.96 48.52 -4.83
CA GLU A 845 8.67 47.32 -4.40
C GLU A 845 8.33 46.13 -5.31
N ALA A 846 7.07 46.00 -5.71
CA ALA A 846 6.60 44.99 -6.66
C ALA A 846 6.90 45.35 -8.13
N GLY A 847 7.12 46.63 -8.44
CA GLY A 847 7.38 47.10 -9.80
C GLY A 847 6.11 47.36 -10.62
N ASP A 848 4.97 47.53 -9.95
CA ASP A 848 3.67 47.76 -10.58
C ASP A 848 3.56 49.22 -11.07
N GLU A 849 3.53 49.43 -12.40
CA GLU A 849 3.45 50.75 -13.03
C GLU A 849 2.44 50.79 -14.18
N ILE A 850 1.67 51.89 -14.29
CA ILE A 850 0.83 52.19 -15.47
C ILE A 850 1.49 53.27 -16.33
N VAL A 851 1.72 52.98 -17.60
CA VAL A 851 2.30 53.92 -18.58
C VAL A 851 1.24 54.33 -19.62
N LEU A 852 0.73 55.55 -19.51
CA LEU A 852 -0.22 56.13 -20.46
C LEU A 852 0.49 56.89 -21.59
N ILE A 853 0.34 56.44 -22.83
CA ILE A 853 0.90 57.12 -24.00
C ILE A 853 0.01 58.27 -24.46
N GLY A 854 0.57 59.47 -24.59
CA GLY A 854 -0.12 60.63 -25.15
C GLY A 854 -1.11 61.32 -24.20
N VAL A 855 -1.31 60.77 -23.00
CA VAL A 855 -2.05 61.39 -21.89
C VAL A 855 -1.08 62.22 -21.06
N ARG A 856 -1.45 63.47 -20.75
CA ARG A 856 -0.71 64.31 -19.81
C ARG A 856 -1.34 64.16 -18.43
N GLN A 857 -0.54 64.22 -17.36
CA GLN A 857 -1.05 64.17 -15.98
C GLN A 857 -2.28 65.08 -15.75
N GLY A 858 -2.28 66.33 -16.23
CA GLY A 858 -3.42 67.24 -16.10
C GLY A 858 -4.66 66.92 -16.95
N MET A 859 -4.65 65.80 -17.68
CA MET A 859 -5.82 65.26 -18.40
C MET A 859 -6.53 64.17 -17.58
N LEU A 860 -5.88 63.65 -16.53
CA LEU A 860 -6.49 62.72 -15.58
C LEU A 860 -7.26 63.48 -14.51
N THR A 861 -8.37 62.89 -14.07
CA THR A 861 -9.30 63.37 -13.07
C THR A 861 -9.68 62.21 -12.15
N GLY A 862 -10.31 62.50 -11.01
CA GLY A 862 -10.76 61.44 -10.10
C GLY A 862 -11.78 60.47 -10.70
N ASN A 863 -12.43 60.82 -11.81
CA ASN A 863 -13.38 59.94 -12.51
C ASN A 863 -12.69 58.89 -13.40
N ASP A 864 -11.39 59.02 -13.64
CA ASP A 864 -10.62 58.08 -14.45
C ASP A 864 -10.10 56.90 -13.60
N PHE A 865 -10.45 56.83 -12.31
CA PHE A 865 -10.00 55.79 -11.37
C PHE A 865 -11.16 55.13 -10.65
N PHE A 866 -11.14 53.80 -10.56
CA PHE A 866 -12.01 53.02 -9.69
C PHE A 866 -11.18 52.42 -8.54
N LEU A 867 -11.62 52.63 -7.29
CA LEU A 867 -10.85 52.31 -6.08
C LEU A 867 -11.52 51.26 -5.18
N GLY A 868 -12.69 50.75 -5.58
CA GLY A 868 -13.53 49.95 -4.70
C GLY A 868 -14.21 50.80 -3.62
N GLY A 869 -15.52 50.58 -3.41
CA GLY A 869 -16.29 51.35 -2.44
C GLY A 869 -17.01 52.57 -3.04
N ASP A 870 -17.98 52.31 -3.91
CA ASP A 870 -19.37 52.68 -3.64
C ASP A 870 -20.25 51.71 -4.45
N SER A 871 -21.09 50.98 -3.74
CA SER A 871 -22.17 50.19 -4.33
C SER A 871 -23.18 51.14 -4.96
N ASP A 872 -22.97 51.53 -6.22
CA ASP A 872 -24.00 52.00 -7.13
C ASP A 872 -23.49 51.93 -8.58
N GLY A 873 -23.59 50.73 -9.16
CA GLY A 873 -23.82 50.49 -10.58
C GLY A 873 -22.68 50.78 -11.55
N PHE A 874 -21.92 49.73 -11.86
CA PHE A 874 -21.66 49.33 -13.25
C PHE A 874 -22.14 47.89 -13.43
#